data_AF-A0A6C0HQ71-F1
#
_entry.id   AF-A0A6C0HQ71-F1
#
_cell.length_a   1.000
_cell.length_b   1.000
_cell.length_c   1.000
_cell.angle_alpha   90.00
_cell.angle_beta   90.00
_cell.angle_gamma   90.00
#
_symmetry.space_group_name_H-M   'P 1'
#
loop_
_entity.id
_entity.type
_entity.pdbx_description
1 polymer ?
#
loop_
_entity_poly.entity_id
_entity_poly.type
_entity_poly.pdbx_seq_one_letter_code
_entity_poly.pdbx_strand_id
1 'polypeptide(L)'
;MTIITDENIHMLVKHYCKQKEKLPDDLQNVPIGEWDIRRVTNMEMLFMKTPEFNEPLHWDTRNVVSMVGMFLGCDKFNQPLRWNVKKVKYMSGMFSGCSEFDQPLDWETDSLETTSTMFRNCIKLNQPLRFKMGKVETMDEMFFHCIQFNQELKWDVSQVINMSYAFKDCLAFNQPLRWDVKKVKNMQGMFSGCKALDQPLEWETDSLADTSFMFKDCVRFNQRLEWKMGKVFTLTDMFFGCKTFNQPLKWDVSQVEDMSMTFKDCDVFNQPLQWNVSNVATMQSMFEGCVLFNQPLTGVDTPNWDVRNVESMSNMFKECFVFNQKIEWDTQELANTSAMFMNCEKLNSPIRMNLRNVRDLSFMFSECLEFNQPLEFDVGSARNMENLFQSCPVFNQTLKWDVSNVLKMNRMFAGCERFDSPLVGITESHWDVSKVQDMAEMFEACHHFNQPLVWDVARVQFMASMFVSCHRFNQPLLWDVSNVRDLSLMFVNTIGFNQNLTAWEIAEDADTDQMFDGSAIEARNLPPGIDPGEPVAARPVVKVNAYQIHQFSAKVDIERLNAFFQSKTLLQPETVEDIPEFIQRSMNGLIDQLEQHVIDQEKEKLKELVELDKSMEQSLNLDTPLIQQTLEKLYTKKKSILDKIHTSKQLSQPVHYMKKIDRLLSMATAKRKEALEREKALLTELVQVEKEIKRVRMDKNKKEQMLTLLEERDKKRVLSGRKNLLEYEMKNDREKIVKHRKDFDKIMKNVLRRVNYFLYSPSWRLSILYSLDYVEKQSILFKKSYTEAFLKDCINAYEGAAGMSCATGVLERFVISLMTACGTVLSVSDNPEYEYIKGIVENGLSKLIPEYILKWYKLHSHDPHRFTTETKEQRLDNLRQYLLSFFPENEELILKLIPEYAIDVDNDDFAYKKENSAERINMDEVYASSSPKEPKPSMLSRLSSKFIKLVPKKRQTINAKNVVARLVSNRRTKNEKKRPIPRPRVRTKKKKTFVMGPVIGTAFG
;
A
#
# COMPACT_ATOMS: atom_id res chain seq x y z
N MET A 1 -48.55 51.68 11.59
CA MET A 1 -47.86 50.74 10.70
C MET A 1 -46.41 51.15 10.58
N THR A 2 -45.52 50.28 11.04
CA THR A 2 -44.07 50.37 10.92
C THR A 2 -43.72 50.36 9.44
N ILE A 3 -43.04 51.41 8.98
CA ILE A 3 -42.56 51.51 7.59
C ILE A 3 -41.19 50.86 7.54
N ILE A 4 -41.04 49.79 6.77
CA ILE A 4 -39.77 49.05 6.64
C ILE A 4 -38.96 49.66 5.50
N THR A 5 -37.72 50.06 5.79
CA THR A 5 -36.77 50.70 4.87
C THR A 5 -35.38 50.12 5.09
N ASP A 6 -34.41 50.52 4.27
CA ASP A 6 -33.00 50.12 4.44
C ASP A 6 -32.43 50.53 5.81
N GLU A 7 -32.95 51.58 6.43
CA GLU A 7 -32.47 52.08 7.73
C GLU A 7 -32.83 51.18 8.92
N ASN A 8 -33.89 50.37 8.79
CA ASN A 8 -34.41 49.60 9.93
C ASN A 8 -34.54 48.09 9.71
N ILE A 9 -34.53 47.59 8.46
CA ILE A 9 -34.78 46.17 8.18
C ILE A 9 -33.79 45.24 8.91
N HIS A 10 -32.50 45.54 8.95
CA HIS A 10 -31.50 44.72 9.65
C HIS A 10 -31.79 44.59 11.15
N MET A 11 -32.18 45.69 11.79
CA MET A 11 -32.55 45.70 13.20
C MET A 11 -33.81 44.85 13.44
N LEU A 12 -34.82 45.04 12.59
CA LEU A 12 -36.09 44.33 12.69
C LEU A 12 -35.90 42.81 12.49
N VAL A 13 -35.15 42.38 11.47
CA VAL A 13 -34.85 40.96 11.25
C VAL A 13 -34.04 40.38 12.41
N LYS A 14 -33.05 41.11 12.92
CA LYS A 14 -32.27 40.67 14.10
C LYS A 14 -33.16 40.49 15.33
N HIS A 15 -34.10 41.41 15.58
CA HIS A 15 -35.10 41.24 16.64
C HIS A 15 -36.01 40.05 16.36
N TYR A 16 -36.49 39.87 15.13
CA TYR A 16 -37.31 38.71 14.77
C TYR A 16 -36.62 37.37 15.06
N CYS A 17 -35.34 37.23 14.71
CA CYS A 17 -34.63 35.96 14.87
C CYS A 17 -34.13 35.69 16.30
N LYS A 18 -33.93 36.72 17.13
CA LYS A 18 -33.29 36.55 18.46
C LYS A 18 -34.09 37.07 19.65
N GLN A 19 -34.94 38.07 19.45
CA GLN A 19 -35.59 38.89 20.49
C GLN A 19 -36.94 39.41 19.98
N LYS A 20 -37.91 38.51 19.71
CA LYS A 20 -39.20 38.85 19.09
C LYS A 20 -39.97 39.92 19.89
N GLU A 21 -39.77 39.97 21.20
CA GLU A 21 -40.34 40.96 22.11
C GLU A 21 -39.87 42.41 21.86
N LYS A 22 -38.77 42.61 21.13
CA LYS A 22 -38.27 43.95 20.75
C LYS A 22 -38.80 44.44 19.40
N LEU A 23 -39.68 43.67 18.75
CA LEU A 23 -40.36 44.13 17.54
C LEU A 23 -41.44 45.16 17.90
N PRO A 24 -41.71 46.14 17.03
CA PRO A 24 -42.91 46.97 17.13
C PRO A 24 -44.18 46.12 17.24
N ASP A 25 -45.15 46.56 18.03
CA ASP A 25 -46.37 45.81 18.34
C ASP A 25 -47.13 45.35 17.09
N ASP A 26 -47.08 46.14 16.01
CA ASP A 26 -47.73 45.82 14.75
C ASP A 26 -46.99 44.77 13.89
N LEU A 27 -45.79 44.34 14.30
CA LEU A 27 -45.02 43.27 13.65
C LEU A 27 -44.82 42.03 14.53
N GLN A 28 -45.01 42.11 15.85
CA GLN A 28 -44.75 40.99 16.79
C GLN A 28 -45.48 39.69 16.44
N ASN A 29 -46.71 39.80 15.90
CA ASN A 29 -47.56 38.66 15.53
C ASN A 29 -47.73 38.49 14.02
N VAL A 30 -46.97 39.24 13.21
CA VAL A 30 -47.01 39.15 11.75
C VAL A 30 -45.86 38.26 11.28
N PRO A 31 -46.13 37.17 10.54
CA PRO A 31 -45.08 36.33 9.95
C PRO A 31 -44.11 37.20 9.13
N ILE A 32 -42.81 36.91 9.22
CA ILE A 32 -41.78 37.73 8.57
C ILE A 32 -41.97 37.82 7.05
N GLY A 33 -42.52 36.77 6.43
CA GLY A 33 -42.82 36.74 5.00
C GLY A 33 -43.91 37.70 4.54
N GLU A 34 -44.75 38.23 5.44
CA GLU A 34 -45.86 39.15 5.13
C GLU A 34 -45.48 40.64 5.33
N TRP A 35 -44.21 40.92 5.63
CA TRP A 35 -43.72 42.28 5.85
C TRP A 35 -43.69 43.10 4.54
N ASP A 36 -44.19 44.35 4.57
CA ASP A 36 -44.12 45.26 3.43
C ASP A 36 -42.73 45.89 3.29
N ILE A 37 -41.93 45.26 2.43
CA ILE A 37 -40.53 45.65 2.16
C ILE A 37 -40.36 46.46 0.88
N ARG A 38 -41.42 46.99 0.25
CA ARG A 38 -41.34 47.63 -1.08
C ARG A 38 -40.38 48.83 -1.18
N ARG A 39 -39.98 49.39 -0.04
CA ARG A 39 -39.04 50.52 0.09
C ARG A 39 -37.60 50.09 0.37
N VAL A 40 -37.35 48.80 0.53
CA VAL A 40 -36.02 48.23 0.78
C VAL A 40 -35.30 48.03 -0.54
N THR A 41 -34.07 48.51 -0.62
CA THR A 41 -33.16 48.31 -1.74
C THR A 41 -31.94 47.45 -1.37
N ASN A 42 -31.62 47.31 -0.08
CA ASN A 42 -30.49 46.53 0.43
C ASN A 42 -30.97 45.43 1.39
N MET A 43 -30.68 44.16 1.04
CA MET A 43 -30.98 42.97 1.84
C MET A 43 -29.74 42.20 2.27
N GLU A 44 -28.60 42.88 2.34
CA GLU A 44 -27.33 42.23 2.65
C GLU A 44 -27.34 41.62 4.05
N MET A 45 -26.89 40.38 4.20
CA MET A 45 -26.65 39.72 5.49
C MET A 45 -27.86 39.67 6.46
N LEU A 46 -29.10 39.84 5.98
CA LEU A 46 -30.28 39.92 6.85
C LEU A 46 -30.43 38.71 7.80
N PHE A 47 -30.15 37.50 7.30
CA PHE A 47 -30.28 36.26 8.07
C PHE A 47 -28.92 35.63 8.41
N MET A 48 -27.82 36.39 8.28
CA MET A 48 -26.48 35.84 8.47
C MET A 48 -26.32 35.09 9.81
N LYS A 49 -25.80 33.86 9.74
CA LYS A 49 -25.54 32.94 10.85
C LYS A 49 -26.79 32.67 11.70
N THR A 50 -27.92 32.43 11.03
CA THR A 50 -29.15 31.92 11.65
C THR A 50 -29.41 30.48 11.16
N PRO A 51 -28.70 29.47 11.68
CA PRO A 51 -28.66 28.13 11.08
C PRO A 51 -30.03 27.45 10.99
N GLU A 52 -30.93 27.75 11.92
CA GLU A 52 -32.30 27.19 11.97
C GLU A 52 -33.33 27.97 11.14
N PHE A 53 -32.96 29.10 10.53
CA PHE A 53 -33.92 29.93 9.80
C PHE A 53 -34.39 29.23 8.51
N ASN A 54 -35.70 29.00 8.41
CA ASN A 54 -36.32 28.35 7.25
C ASN A 54 -37.79 28.79 7.07
N GLU A 55 -38.12 30.04 7.40
CA GLU A 55 -39.49 30.57 7.27
C GLU A 55 -39.77 31.08 5.84
N PRO A 56 -41.02 30.97 5.32
CA PRO A 56 -41.37 31.44 3.99
C PRO A 56 -41.28 32.98 3.86
N LEU A 57 -40.78 33.46 2.72
CA LEU A 57 -40.55 34.89 2.45
C LEU A 57 -41.32 35.38 1.22
N HIS A 58 -42.59 35.76 1.40
CA HIS A 58 -43.49 36.27 0.35
C HIS A 58 -43.29 37.76 0.03
N TRP A 59 -42.03 38.14 -0.14
CA TRP A 59 -41.58 39.53 -0.29
C TRP A 59 -41.66 40.06 -1.74
N ASP A 60 -42.04 41.34 -1.91
CA ASP A 60 -41.94 42.06 -3.18
C ASP A 60 -40.56 42.73 -3.33
N THR A 61 -39.65 42.03 -4.01
CA THR A 61 -38.24 42.42 -4.14
C THR A 61 -37.92 43.33 -5.34
N ARG A 62 -38.93 43.88 -6.04
CA ARG A 62 -38.72 44.59 -7.33
C ARG A 62 -37.78 45.82 -7.28
N ASN A 63 -37.53 46.35 -6.08
CA ASN A 63 -36.67 47.51 -5.84
C ASN A 63 -35.32 47.13 -5.21
N VAL A 64 -35.11 45.86 -4.88
CA VAL A 64 -33.87 45.37 -4.28
C VAL A 64 -32.74 45.40 -5.30
N VAL A 65 -31.59 45.91 -4.86
CA VAL A 65 -30.36 46.04 -5.65
C VAL A 65 -29.28 45.09 -5.11
N SER A 66 -29.23 44.83 -3.80
CA SER A 66 -28.23 43.96 -3.19
C SER A 66 -28.83 42.88 -2.28
N MET A 67 -28.34 41.65 -2.42
CA MET A 67 -28.68 40.47 -1.62
C MET A 67 -27.43 39.73 -1.11
N VAL A 68 -26.29 40.44 -1.02
CA VAL A 68 -25.00 39.85 -0.62
C VAL A 68 -25.12 39.17 0.75
N GLY A 69 -24.73 37.90 0.82
CA GLY A 69 -24.70 37.15 2.07
C GLY A 69 -26.05 37.03 2.79
N MET A 70 -27.18 37.27 2.12
CA MET A 70 -28.49 37.36 2.77
C MET A 70 -28.80 36.15 3.68
N PHE A 71 -28.46 34.94 3.23
CA PHE A 71 -28.62 33.68 3.97
C PHE A 71 -27.30 33.03 4.38
N LEU A 72 -26.20 33.79 4.45
CA LEU A 72 -24.87 33.26 4.78
C LEU A 72 -24.91 32.48 6.12
N GLY A 73 -24.67 31.17 6.09
CA GLY A 73 -24.69 30.28 7.26
C GLY A 73 -26.10 29.94 7.77
N CYS A 74 -27.12 29.96 6.91
CA CYS A 74 -28.46 29.47 7.23
C CYS A 74 -28.62 28.00 6.83
N ASP A 75 -28.02 27.10 7.61
CA ASP A 75 -27.87 25.67 7.27
C ASP A 75 -29.18 24.98 6.84
N LYS A 76 -30.31 25.31 7.48
CA LYS A 76 -31.65 24.73 7.24
C LYS A 76 -32.48 25.43 6.16
N PHE A 77 -32.01 26.55 5.62
CA PHE A 77 -32.82 27.34 4.69
C PHE A 77 -33.04 26.60 3.36
N ASN A 78 -34.30 26.34 3.01
CA ASN A 78 -34.70 25.64 1.80
C ASN A 78 -36.11 26.07 1.33
N GLN A 79 -36.51 27.32 1.57
CA GLN A 79 -37.82 27.83 1.16
C GLN A 79 -37.83 28.33 -0.29
N PRO A 80 -38.95 28.16 -1.02
CA PRO A 80 -39.05 28.63 -2.40
C PRO A 80 -39.05 30.16 -2.50
N LEU A 81 -38.22 30.72 -3.38
CA LEU A 81 -38.03 32.16 -3.54
C LEU A 81 -38.59 32.68 -4.88
N ARG A 82 -39.90 33.01 -4.88
CA ARG A 82 -40.60 33.57 -6.05
C ARG A 82 -40.44 35.10 -6.12
N TRP A 83 -39.22 35.55 -6.34
CA TRP A 83 -38.84 36.96 -6.27
C TRP A 83 -38.62 37.61 -7.64
N ASN A 84 -38.82 38.93 -7.71
CA ASN A 84 -38.44 39.74 -8.87
C ASN A 84 -37.04 40.33 -8.63
N VAL A 85 -36.03 39.78 -9.29
CA VAL A 85 -34.63 40.16 -9.09
C VAL A 85 -34.03 40.97 -10.25
N LYS A 86 -34.85 41.52 -11.15
CA LYS A 86 -34.37 42.24 -12.35
C LYS A 86 -33.42 43.41 -12.06
N LYS A 87 -33.53 44.04 -10.88
CA LYS A 87 -32.67 45.15 -10.43
C LYS A 87 -31.50 44.70 -9.54
N VAL A 88 -31.45 43.44 -9.11
CA VAL A 88 -30.41 42.95 -8.22
C VAL A 88 -29.10 42.83 -8.99
N LYS A 89 -28.06 43.45 -8.44
CA LYS A 89 -26.70 43.48 -8.99
C LYS A 89 -25.74 42.59 -8.21
N TYR A 90 -25.93 42.49 -6.89
CA TYR A 90 -24.95 41.87 -6.01
C TYR A 90 -25.57 40.67 -5.28
N MET A 91 -25.06 39.46 -5.54
CA MET A 91 -25.51 38.20 -4.91
C MET A 91 -24.35 37.36 -4.35
N SER A 92 -23.17 37.95 -4.18
CA SER A 92 -22.03 37.24 -3.59
C SER A 92 -22.41 36.62 -2.24
N GLY A 93 -22.06 35.36 -2.05
CA GLY A 93 -22.31 34.62 -0.80
C GLY A 93 -23.78 34.45 -0.39
N MET A 94 -24.76 34.78 -1.25
CA MET A 94 -26.18 34.84 -0.87
C MET A 94 -26.68 33.58 -0.15
N PHE A 95 -26.30 32.39 -0.61
CA PHE A 95 -26.66 31.09 -0.03
C PHE A 95 -25.48 30.35 0.58
N SER A 96 -24.32 30.99 0.75
CA SER A 96 -23.14 30.32 1.27
C SER A 96 -23.42 29.70 2.66
N GLY A 97 -23.14 28.42 2.84
CA GLY A 97 -23.45 27.65 4.05
C GLY A 97 -24.89 27.13 4.15
N CYS A 98 -25.78 27.39 3.18
CA CYS A 98 -27.14 26.83 3.19
C CYS A 98 -27.13 25.35 2.76
N SER A 99 -26.67 24.47 3.65
CA SER A 99 -26.42 23.05 3.34
C SER A 99 -27.65 22.28 2.81
N GLU A 100 -28.85 22.69 3.23
CA GLU A 100 -30.13 22.06 2.85
C GLU A 100 -30.77 22.68 1.60
N PHE A 101 -30.22 23.75 1.05
CA PHE A 101 -30.83 24.49 -0.05
C PHE A 101 -30.80 23.71 -1.37
N ASP A 102 -31.98 23.43 -1.92
CA ASP A 102 -32.19 22.76 -3.21
C ASP A 102 -33.47 23.27 -3.90
N GLN A 103 -33.73 24.58 -3.85
CA GLN A 103 -34.90 25.17 -4.50
C GLN A 103 -34.60 25.70 -5.91
N PRO A 104 -35.56 25.61 -6.85
CA PRO A 104 -35.41 26.18 -8.18
C PRO A 104 -35.38 27.71 -8.12
N LEU A 105 -34.44 28.31 -8.84
CA LEU A 105 -34.24 29.76 -8.95
C LEU A 105 -34.53 30.25 -10.37
N ASP A 106 -35.82 30.38 -10.71
CA ASP A 106 -36.28 30.89 -12.01
C ASP A 106 -36.32 32.43 -12.01
N TRP A 107 -35.13 33.02 -12.17
CA TRP A 107 -34.89 34.44 -11.98
C TRP A 107 -34.34 35.12 -13.23
N GLU A 108 -34.81 36.35 -13.50
CA GLU A 108 -34.25 37.22 -14.54
C GLU A 108 -33.06 38.02 -13.98
N THR A 109 -31.83 37.62 -14.32
CA THR A 109 -30.59 38.14 -13.70
C THR A 109 -29.75 39.03 -14.63
N ASP A 110 -30.33 39.74 -15.61
CA ASP A 110 -29.61 40.58 -16.59
C ASP A 110 -28.79 41.73 -15.97
N SER A 111 -29.04 42.06 -14.70
CA SER A 111 -28.34 43.10 -13.94
C SER A 111 -27.21 42.57 -13.05
N LEU A 112 -27.02 41.26 -12.96
CA LEU A 112 -26.10 40.62 -12.02
C LEU A 112 -24.64 40.95 -12.35
N GLU A 113 -23.93 41.52 -11.38
CA GLU A 113 -22.52 41.94 -11.45
C GLU A 113 -21.61 41.05 -10.59
N THR A 114 -22.10 40.48 -9.46
CA THR A 114 -21.26 39.65 -8.57
C THR A 114 -21.94 38.34 -8.12
N THR A 115 -21.16 37.24 -8.13
CA THR A 115 -21.63 35.88 -7.77
C THR A 115 -20.64 35.06 -6.95
N SER A 116 -19.49 35.62 -6.58
CA SER A 116 -18.45 34.94 -5.81
C SER A 116 -19.04 34.30 -4.55
N THR A 117 -18.67 33.04 -4.27
CA THR A 117 -19.14 32.22 -3.13
C THR A 117 -20.65 31.99 -3.03
N MET A 118 -21.46 32.35 -4.03
CA MET A 118 -22.93 32.40 -3.92
C MET A 118 -23.57 31.12 -3.34
N PHE A 119 -23.07 29.94 -3.72
CA PHE A 119 -23.56 28.64 -3.27
C PHE A 119 -22.51 27.83 -2.49
N ARG A 120 -21.44 28.46 -1.99
CA ARG A 120 -20.38 27.75 -1.26
C ARG A 120 -20.99 26.92 -0.12
N ASN A 121 -20.65 25.63 0.01
CA ASN A 121 -21.18 24.67 0.97
C ASN A 121 -22.70 24.39 0.86
N CYS A 122 -23.35 24.65 -0.27
CA CYS A 122 -24.72 24.17 -0.54
C CYS A 122 -24.70 22.69 -0.96
N ILE A 123 -24.51 21.80 0.02
CA ILE A 123 -24.25 20.37 -0.20
C ILE A 123 -25.35 19.67 -1.01
N LYS A 124 -26.63 20.02 -0.78
CA LYS A 124 -27.79 19.43 -1.47
C LYS A 124 -28.16 20.07 -2.79
N LEU A 125 -27.54 21.21 -3.16
CA LEU A 125 -27.92 21.95 -4.35
C LEU A 125 -27.71 21.12 -5.61
N ASN A 126 -28.79 20.86 -6.34
CA ASN A 126 -28.77 20.21 -7.64
C ASN A 126 -29.94 20.64 -8.55
N GLN A 127 -30.54 21.81 -8.30
CA GLN A 127 -31.55 22.40 -9.19
C GLN A 127 -30.93 23.15 -10.37
N PRO A 128 -31.60 23.20 -11.55
CA PRO A 128 -31.13 23.96 -12.71
C PRO A 128 -31.00 25.47 -12.42
N LEU A 129 -29.88 26.08 -12.85
CA LEU A 129 -29.59 27.50 -12.65
C LEU A 129 -29.54 28.25 -13.99
N ARG A 130 -30.61 29.00 -14.32
CA ARG A 130 -30.79 29.68 -15.61
C ARG A 130 -30.37 31.15 -15.61
N PHE A 131 -29.23 31.46 -14.99
CA PHE A 131 -28.76 32.83 -14.85
C PHE A 131 -28.18 33.42 -16.14
N LYS A 132 -28.32 34.73 -16.27
CA LYS A 132 -27.58 35.60 -17.21
C LYS A 132 -26.34 36.16 -16.50
N MET A 133 -25.17 35.83 -17.04
CA MET A 133 -23.86 36.12 -16.43
C MET A 133 -23.05 37.19 -17.18
N GLY A 134 -23.64 37.85 -18.20
CA GLY A 134 -22.91 38.69 -19.16
C GLY A 134 -22.28 39.99 -18.61
N LYS A 135 -22.46 40.31 -17.33
CA LYS A 135 -21.78 41.42 -16.63
C LYS A 135 -20.89 40.96 -15.47
N VAL A 136 -20.86 39.66 -15.18
CA VAL A 136 -20.11 39.10 -14.05
C VAL A 136 -18.64 38.97 -14.44
N GLU A 137 -17.76 39.59 -13.65
CA GLU A 137 -16.31 39.50 -13.84
C GLU A 137 -15.67 38.43 -12.94
N THR A 138 -16.31 38.06 -11.82
CA THR A 138 -15.80 37.08 -10.86
C THR A 138 -16.86 36.08 -10.42
N MET A 139 -16.48 34.81 -10.39
CA MET A 139 -17.30 33.69 -9.88
C MET A 139 -16.45 32.69 -9.07
N ASP A 140 -15.42 33.21 -8.39
CA ASP A 140 -14.58 32.43 -7.50
C ASP A 140 -15.39 31.75 -6.40
N GLU A 141 -15.04 30.49 -6.11
CA GLU A 141 -15.67 29.65 -5.09
C GLU A 141 -17.19 29.51 -5.18
N MET A 142 -17.81 29.82 -6.34
CA MET A 142 -19.27 29.91 -6.47
C MET A 142 -19.99 28.63 -6.01
N PHE A 143 -19.45 27.46 -6.35
CA PHE A 143 -19.96 26.13 -5.97
C PHE A 143 -19.00 25.36 -5.08
N PHE A 144 -18.05 26.01 -4.42
CA PHE A 144 -17.10 25.33 -3.53
C PHE A 144 -17.86 24.41 -2.55
N HIS A 145 -17.53 23.12 -2.55
CA HIS A 145 -18.13 22.07 -1.72
C HIS A 145 -19.65 21.83 -1.95
N CYS A 146 -20.16 22.07 -3.17
CA CYS A 146 -21.49 21.64 -3.58
C CYS A 146 -21.46 20.17 -4.05
N ILE A 147 -21.37 19.24 -3.10
CA ILE A 147 -21.09 17.82 -3.35
C ILE A 147 -22.02 17.18 -4.39
N GLN A 148 -23.31 17.50 -4.37
CA GLN A 148 -24.33 16.90 -5.25
C GLN A 148 -24.54 17.65 -6.58
N PHE A 149 -23.90 18.80 -6.77
CA PHE A 149 -24.19 19.67 -7.91
C PHE A 149 -23.70 19.05 -9.22
N ASN A 150 -24.64 18.81 -10.14
CA ASN A 150 -24.34 18.23 -11.46
C ASN A 150 -25.31 18.73 -12.55
N GLN A 151 -25.61 20.04 -12.54
CA GLN A 151 -26.55 20.66 -13.49
C GLN A 151 -25.85 21.37 -14.64
N GLU A 152 -26.50 21.39 -15.81
CA GLU A 152 -25.98 22.03 -17.01
C GLU A 152 -25.97 23.56 -16.87
N LEU A 153 -24.84 24.20 -17.18
CA LEU A 153 -24.63 25.65 -17.01
C LEU A 153 -24.49 26.38 -18.36
N LYS A 154 -25.62 26.76 -18.96
CA LYS A 154 -25.70 27.51 -20.23
C LYS A 154 -25.52 29.01 -20.02
N TRP A 155 -24.36 29.40 -19.52
CA TRP A 155 -24.06 30.80 -19.20
C TRP A 155 -23.14 31.44 -20.24
N ASP A 156 -23.31 32.75 -20.43
CA ASP A 156 -22.31 33.60 -21.10
C ASP A 156 -21.32 34.12 -20.05
N VAL A 157 -20.12 33.57 -20.04
CA VAL A 157 -19.04 33.92 -19.12
C VAL A 157 -17.93 34.73 -19.79
N SER A 158 -18.19 35.33 -20.97
CA SER A 158 -17.20 36.05 -21.78
C SER A 158 -16.55 37.26 -21.09
N GLN A 159 -17.14 37.76 -20.00
CA GLN A 159 -16.59 38.84 -19.17
C GLN A 159 -15.84 38.34 -17.93
N VAL A 160 -15.92 37.06 -17.60
CA VAL A 160 -15.30 36.51 -16.38
C VAL A 160 -13.77 36.54 -16.50
N ILE A 161 -13.13 37.01 -15.44
CA ILE A 161 -11.67 37.12 -15.29
C ILE A 161 -11.15 36.11 -14.26
N ASN A 162 -11.93 35.79 -13.22
CA ASN A 162 -11.55 34.89 -12.14
C ASN A 162 -12.60 33.78 -11.91
N MET A 163 -12.15 32.52 -12.02
CA MET A 163 -12.93 31.30 -11.76
C MET A 163 -12.26 30.38 -10.71
N SER A 164 -11.33 30.92 -9.91
CA SER A 164 -10.60 30.13 -8.91
C SER A 164 -11.58 29.39 -7.99
N TYR A 165 -11.32 28.09 -7.80
CA TYR A 165 -12.09 27.20 -6.93
C TYR A 165 -13.60 27.12 -7.20
N ALA A 166 -14.08 27.56 -8.38
CA ALA A 166 -15.51 27.67 -8.66
C ALA A 166 -16.29 26.37 -8.46
N PHE A 167 -15.69 25.20 -8.73
CA PHE A 167 -16.29 23.87 -8.55
C PHE A 167 -15.50 22.99 -7.58
N LYS A 168 -14.60 23.56 -6.77
CA LYS A 168 -13.80 22.75 -5.85
C LYS A 168 -14.69 21.87 -4.96
N ASP A 169 -14.37 20.59 -4.82
CA ASP A 169 -15.10 19.57 -4.07
C ASP A 169 -16.55 19.32 -4.53
N CYS A 170 -16.91 19.68 -5.78
CA CYS A 170 -18.15 19.25 -6.43
C CYS A 170 -18.05 17.80 -6.90
N LEU A 171 -18.15 16.84 -5.97
CA LEU A 171 -17.85 15.43 -6.23
C LEU A 171 -18.66 14.82 -7.39
N ALA A 172 -19.92 15.26 -7.59
CA ALA A 172 -20.81 14.75 -8.62
C ALA A 172 -20.70 15.47 -9.98
N PHE A 173 -19.98 16.59 -10.06
CA PHE A 173 -20.00 17.45 -11.24
C PHE A 173 -19.30 16.80 -12.45
N ASN A 174 -20.04 16.63 -13.54
CA ASN A 174 -19.54 16.08 -14.80
C ASN A 174 -20.31 16.61 -16.01
N GLN A 175 -20.72 17.88 -15.99
CA GLN A 175 -21.50 18.51 -17.07
C GLN A 175 -20.59 19.22 -18.09
N PRO A 176 -20.97 19.26 -19.38
CA PRO A 176 -20.18 19.96 -20.38
C PRO A 176 -20.20 21.48 -20.17
N LEU A 177 -19.02 22.11 -20.27
CA LEU A 177 -18.83 23.55 -20.09
C LEU A 177 -18.41 24.23 -21.39
N ARG A 178 -19.40 24.56 -22.23
CA ARG A 178 -19.20 25.26 -23.51
C ARG A 178 -19.10 26.77 -23.33
N TRP A 179 -18.04 27.21 -22.68
CA TRP A 179 -17.85 28.59 -22.25
C TRP A 179 -16.79 29.32 -23.08
N ASP A 180 -16.99 30.63 -23.29
CA ASP A 180 -15.94 31.52 -23.80
C ASP A 180 -15.10 32.04 -22.62
N VAL A 181 -13.88 31.51 -22.48
CA VAL A 181 -12.97 31.81 -21.37
C VAL A 181 -11.79 32.72 -21.76
N LYS A 182 -11.86 33.40 -22.92
CA LYS A 182 -10.75 34.22 -23.47
C LYS A 182 -10.21 35.29 -22.52
N LYS A 183 -11.03 35.79 -21.61
CA LYS A 183 -10.66 36.81 -20.61
C LYS A 183 -10.22 36.23 -19.27
N VAL A 184 -10.45 34.94 -19.02
CA VAL A 184 -10.12 34.30 -17.74
C VAL A 184 -8.61 34.26 -17.57
N LYS A 185 -8.16 34.77 -16.42
CA LYS A 185 -6.74 34.80 -16.04
C LYS A 185 -6.42 33.82 -14.93
N ASN A 186 -7.39 33.52 -14.06
CA ASN A 186 -7.19 32.66 -12.90
C ASN A 186 -8.22 31.50 -12.91
N MET A 187 -7.72 30.26 -13.02
CA MET A 187 -8.49 29.03 -12.85
C MET A 187 -7.91 28.15 -11.72
N GLN A 188 -7.17 28.74 -10.78
CA GLN A 188 -6.58 28.04 -9.65
C GLN A 188 -7.60 27.15 -8.96
N GLY A 189 -7.34 25.85 -8.90
CA GLY A 189 -8.17 24.87 -8.20
C GLY A 189 -9.63 24.78 -8.65
N MET A 190 -9.98 25.28 -9.84
CA MET A 190 -11.38 25.37 -10.29
C MET A 190 -12.12 24.03 -10.15
N PHE A 191 -11.49 22.91 -10.47
CA PHE A 191 -12.08 21.57 -10.38
C PHE A 191 -11.45 20.69 -9.30
N SER A 192 -10.62 21.21 -8.41
CA SER A 192 -9.96 20.40 -7.38
C SER A 192 -11.00 19.57 -6.60
N GLY A 193 -10.82 18.26 -6.48
CA GLY A 193 -11.74 17.34 -5.80
C GLY A 193 -12.96 16.90 -6.62
N CYS A 194 -13.12 17.32 -7.88
CA CYS A 194 -14.23 16.88 -8.74
C CYS A 194 -14.06 15.42 -9.21
N LYS A 195 -14.36 14.46 -8.35
CA LYS A 195 -14.12 13.02 -8.58
C LYS A 195 -14.86 12.43 -9.79
N ALA A 196 -15.98 13.01 -10.19
CA ALA A 196 -16.77 12.55 -11.34
C ALA A 196 -16.38 13.20 -12.67
N LEU A 197 -15.55 14.25 -12.67
CA LEU A 197 -15.25 15.05 -13.86
C LEU A 197 -14.44 14.24 -14.88
N ASP A 198 -14.98 14.14 -16.09
CA ASP A 198 -14.29 13.60 -17.27
C ASP A 198 -14.88 14.19 -18.57
N GLN A 199 -15.22 15.49 -18.56
CA GLN A 199 -15.75 16.19 -19.74
C GLN A 199 -14.66 16.93 -20.53
N PRO A 200 -14.76 16.99 -21.87
CA PRO A 200 -13.84 17.75 -22.69
C PRO A 200 -13.93 19.26 -22.39
N LEU A 201 -12.76 19.92 -22.31
CA LEU A 201 -12.62 21.35 -22.02
C LEU A 201 -11.98 22.08 -23.21
N GLU A 202 -12.74 22.18 -24.30
CA GLU A 202 -12.34 22.82 -25.56
C GLU A 202 -12.38 24.35 -25.45
N TRP A 203 -11.34 24.92 -24.84
CA TRP A 203 -11.27 26.34 -24.46
C TRP A 203 -10.10 27.08 -25.11
N GLU A 204 -10.30 28.36 -25.43
CA GLU A 204 -9.23 29.28 -25.84
C GLU A 204 -8.59 29.95 -24.60
N THR A 205 -7.40 29.49 -24.19
CA THR A 205 -6.77 29.85 -22.90
C THR A 205 -5.62 30.87 -22.99
N ASP A 206 -5.53 31.66 -24.06
CA ASP A 206 -4.42 32.62 -24.30
C ASP A 206 -4.16 33.65 -23.18
N SER A 207 -5.12 33.87 -22.28
CA SER A 207 -5.04 34.85 -21.18
C SER A 207 -4.71 34.22 -19.82
N LEU A 208 -4.68 32.90 -19.74
CA LEU A 208 -4.54 32.16 -18.48
C LEU A 208 -3.15 32.38 -17.87
N ALA A 209 -3.13 32.75 -16.59
CA ALA A 209 -1.90 33.03 -15.83
C ALA A 209 -1.69 32.02 -14.69
N ASP A 210 -2.76 31.49 -14.09
CA ASP A 210 -2.67 30.54 -12.98
C ASP A 210 -3.60 29.33 -13.19
N THR A 211 -2.99 28.14 -13.19
CA THR A 211 -3.64 26.82 -13.28
C THR A 211 -3.27 25.90 -12.12
N SER A 212 -2.70 26.44 -11.05
CA SER A 212 -2.28 25.64 -9.89
C SER A 212 -3.48 24.88 -9.33
N PHE A 213 -3.28 23.62 -8.95
CA PHE A 213 -4.33 22.76 -8.38
C PHE A 213 -5.54 22.49 -9.29
N MET A 214 -5.55 22.91 -10.56
CA MET A 214 -6.73 22.93 -11.44
C MET A 214 -7.56 21.64 -11.38
N PHE A 215 -6.90 20.49 -11.49
CA PHE A 215 -7.51 19.16 -11.49
C PHE A 215 -7.09 18.30 -10.30
N LYS A 216 -6.51 18.89 -9.24
CA LYS A 216 -6.07 18.15 -8.05
C LYS A 216 -7.19 17.22 -7.54
N ASP A 217 -6.90 15.94 -7.33
CA ASP A 217 -7.81 14.88 -6.89
C ASP A 217 -9.00 14.59 -7.82
N CYS A 218 -8.91 14.97 -9.10
CA CYS A 218 -9.86 14.55 -10.14
C CYS A 218 -9.56 13.13 -10.63
N VAL A 219 -9.84 12.14 -9.78
CA VAL A 219 -9.42 10.73 -9.97
C VAL A 219 -9.85 10.07 -11.27
N ARG A 220 -10.87 10.59 -11.98
CA ARG A 220 -11.39 10.06 -13.26
C ARG A 220 -11.00 10.89 -14.49
N PHE A 221 -10.38 12.05 -14.29
CA PHE A 221 -10.13 12.97 -15.38
C PHE A 221 -9.08 12.41 -16.34
N ASN A 222 -9.44 12.28 -17.63
CA ASN A 222 -8.52 11.80 -18.66
C ASN A 222 -8.78 12.45 -20.03
N GLN A 223 -9.16 13.72 -20.04
CA GLN A 223 -9.50 14.46 -21.26
C GLN A 223 -8.31 15.20 -21.85
N ARG A 224 -8.32 15.35 -23.18
CA ARG A 224 -7.28 16.10 -23.91
C ARG A 224 -7.39 17.59 -23.61
N LEU A 225 -6.25 18.24 -23.44
CA LEU A 225 -6.14 19.66 -23.12
C LEU A 225 -5.28 20.39 -24.15
N GLU A 226 -5.91 20.83 -25.24
CA GLU A 226 -5.26 21.61 -26.31
C GLU A 226 -5.15 23.10 -25.93
N TRP A 227 -4.62 23.36 -24.74
CA TRP A 227 -4.53 24.69 -24.15
C TRP A 227 -3.24 25.41 -24.53
N LYS A 228 -3.30 26.74 -24.55
CA LYS A 228 -2.13 27.62 -24.68
C LYS A 228 -1.69 28.08 -23.29
N MET A 229 -0.45 27.73 -22.93
CA MET A 229 0.11 27.91 -21.59
C MET A 229 1.18 29.00 -21.50
N GLY A 230 1.44 29.75 -22.58
CA GLY A 230 2.58 30.67 -22.68
C GLY A 230 2.60 31.89 -21.74
N LYS A 231 1.58 32.08 -20.89
CA LYS A 231 1.54 33.09 -19.82
C LYS A 231 1.49 32.48 -18.41
N VAL A 232 1.39 31.15 -18.31
CA VAL A 232 1.31 30.44 -17.05
C VAL A 232 2.71 30.33 -16.45
N PHE A 233 2.85 30.72 -15.18
CA PHE A 233 4.13 30.73 -14.47
C PHE A 233 4.30 29.54 -13.50
N THR A 234 3.24 28.77 -13.24
CA THR A 234 3.27 27.62 -12.32
C THR A 234 2.30 26.51 -12.77
N LEU A 235 2.72 25.26 -12.59
CA LEU A 235 1.91 24.05 -12.77
C LEU A 235 1.73 23.29 -11.45
N THR A 236 1.99 23.93 -10.32
CA THR A 236 1.98 23.28 -9.00
C THR A 236 0.68 22.52 -8.76
N ASP A 237 0.80 21.23 -8.41
CA ASP A 237 -0.29 20.31 -8.12
C ASP A 237 -1.36 20.18 -9.23
N MET A 238 -1.10 20.61 -10.48
CA MET A 238 -2.15 20.73 -11.51
C MET A 238 -2.94 19.45 -11.72
N PHE A 239 -2.28 18.28 -11.71
CA PHE A 239 -2.89 16.96 -11.83
C PHE A 239 -2.63 16.05 -10.61
N PHE A 240 -2.25 16.60 -9.46
CA PHE A 240 -2.01 15.80 -8.25
C PHE A 240 -3.19 14.84 -8.00
N GLY A 241 -2.97 13.53 -7.86
CA GLY A 241 -4.02 12.55 -7.58
C GLY A 241 -4.95 12.22 -8.77
N CYS A 242 -4.64 12.65 -9.99
CA CYS A 242 -5.40 12.27 -11.20
C CYS A 242 -5.05 10.85 -11.67
N LYS A 243 -5.58 9.85 -10.95
CA LYS A 243 -5.25 8.42 -11.10
C LYS A 243 -5.40 7.84 -12.51
N THR A 244 -6.25 8.41 -13.36
CA THR A 244 -6.48 7.93 -14.74
C THR A 244 -5.84 8.79 -15.84
N PHE A 245 -5.19 9.91 -15.48
CA PHE A 245 -4.74 10.88 -16.47
C PHE A 245 -3.52 10.39 -17.25
N ASN A 246 -3.65 10.27 -18.57
CA ASN A 246 -2.58 9.84 -19.46
C ASN A 246 -2.69 10.47 -20.87
N GLN A 247 -3.08 11.75 -20.94
CA GLN A 247 -3.22 12.46 -22.22
C GLN A 247 -1.96 13.24 -22.59
N PRO A 248 -1.62 13.35 -23.89
CA PRO A 248 -0.45 14.10 -24.33
C PRO A 248 -0.63 15.61 -24.07
N LEU A 249 0.44 16.25 -23.56
CA LEU A 249 0.45 17.66 -23.19
C LEU A 249 1.42 18.46 -24.07
N LYS A 250 0.92 18.95 -25.22
CA LYS A 250 1.68 19.74 -26.19
C LYS A 250 1.68 21.23 -25.86
N TRP A 251 2.17 21.57 -24.67
CA TRP A 251 2.14 22.93 -24.16
C TRP A 251 3.48 23.64 -24.32
N ASP A 252 3.42 24.97 -24.51
CA ASP A 252 4.55 25.85 -24.28
C ASP A 252 4.60 26.23 -22.79
N VAL A 253 5.54 25.63 -22.07
CA VAL A 253 5.78 25.86 -20.63
C VAL A 253 7.04 26.68 -20.39
N SER A 254 7.54 27.40 -21.40
CA SER A 254 8.80 28.15 -21.30
C SER A 254 8.79 29.28 -20.28
N GLN A 255 7.64 29.70 -19.77
CA GLN A 255 7.51 30.71 -18.71
C GLN A 255 7.26 30.11 -17.32
N VAL A 256 7.15 28.78 -17.21
CA VAL A 256 6.88 28.11 -15.93
C VAL A 256 8.14 28.07 -15.08
N GLU A 257 8.02 28.55 -13.83
CA GLU A 257 9.08 28.56 -12.83
C GLU A 257 8.92 27.42 -11.79
N ASP A 258 7.68 26.93 -11.55
CA ASP A 258 7.39 25.87 -10.57
C ASP A 258 6.55 24.74 -11.20
N MET A 259 7.07 23.50 -11.13
CA MET A 259 6.40 22.27 -11.57
C MET A 259 6.20 21.26 -10.43
N SER A 260 6.28 21.71 -9.18
CA SER A 260 6.20 20.84 -8.01
C SER A 260 4.89 20.07 -7.99
N MET A 261 4.97 18.75 -7.76
CA MET A 261 3.80 17.85 -7.63
C MET A 261 2.83 17.84 -8.84
N THR A 262 3.25 18.34 -10.02
CA THR A 262 2.37 18.47 -11.20
C THR A 262 1.63 17.18 -11.53
N PHE A 263 2.32 16.03 -11.51
CA PHE A 263 1.76 14.70 -11.80
C PHE A 263 1.80 13.76 -10.61
N LYS A 264 2.07 14.25 -9.40
CA LYS A 264 2.17 13.37 -8.23
C LYS A 264 0.89 12.52 -8.09
N ASP A 265 1.05 11.24 -7.81
CA ASP A 265 -0.04 10.27 -7.67
C ASP A 265 -0.88 10.04 -8.96
N CYS A 266 -0.33 10.34 -10.15
CA CYS A 266 -0.90 9.96 -11.44
C CYS A 266 -0.42 8.56 -11.88
N ASP A 267 -0.99 7.50 -11.31
CA ASP A 267 -0.53 6.11 -11.45
C ASP A 267 -0.20 5.67 -12.89
N VAL A 268 -1.04 6.09 -13.86
CA VAL A 268 -0.93 5.65 -15.26
C VAL A 268 -0.22 6.63 -16.19
N PHE A 269 0.24 7.78 -15.68
CA PHE A 269 0.82 8.82 -16.52
C PHE A 269 2.17 8.36 -17.09
N ASN A 270 2.26 8.31 -18.42
CA ASN A 270 3.47 7.87 -19.13
C ASN A 270 3.57 8.51 -20.52
N GLN A 271 3.18 9.78 -20.64
CA GLN A 271 3.22 10.52 -21.92
C GLN A 271 4.54 11.27 -22.12
N PRO A 272 5.03 11.38 -23.38
CA PRO A 272 6.24 12.14 -23.67
C PRO A 272 6.03 13.63 -23.40
N LEU A 273 7.00 14.25 -22.72
CA LEU A 273 6.99 15.67 -22.35
C LEU A 273 8.04 16.45 -23.16
N GLN A 274 7.64 16.98 -24.31
CA GLN A 274 8.48 17.80 -25.18
C GLN A 274 8.52 19.27 -24.73
N TRP A 275 8.81 19.47 -23.45
CA TRP A 275 8.73 20.78 -22.80
C TRP A 275 10.07 21.51 -22.78
N ASN A 276 10.02 22.84 -22.85
CA ASN A 276 11.16 23.69 -22.54
C ASN A 276 11.10 24.07 -21.05
N VAL A 277 11.97 23.46 -20.25
CA VAL A 277 11.97 23.62 -18.78
C VAL A 277 13.10 24.52 -18.28
N SER A 278 13.72 25.31 -19.16
CA SER A 278 14.93 26.09 -18.81
C SER A 278 14.70 27.20 -17.78
N ASN A 279 13.45 27.63 -17.55
CA ASN A 279 13.10 28.61 -16.51
C ASN A 279 12.59 27.97 -15.21
N VAL A 280 12.48 26.64 -15.15
CA VAL A 280 11.97 25.94 -13.97
C VAL A 280 13.00 25.96 -12.86
N ALA A 281 12.61 26.46 -11.69
CA ALA A 281 13.41 26.48 -10.47
C ALA A 281 13.19 25.23 -9.60
N THR A 282 12.02 24.58 -9.65
CA THR A 282 11.74 23.39 -8.84
C THR A 282 10.87 22.36 -9.57
N MET A 283 11.25 21.08 -9.41
CA MET A 283 10.53 19.89 -9.88
C MET A 283 10.26 18.91 -8.72
N GLN A 284 10.16 19.43 -7.49
CA GLN A 284 9.94 18.60 -6.30
C GLN A 284 8.70 17.72 -6.47
N SER A 285 8.85 16.42 -6.23
CA SER A 285 7.77 15.44 -6.32
C SER A 285 7.01 15.43 -7.64
N MET A 286 7.56 15.95 -8.75
CA MET A 286 6.82 16.13 -10.01
C MET A 286 6.14 14.85 -10.49
N PHE A 287 6.80 13.70 -10.36
CA PHE A 287 6.29 12.37 -10.73
C PHE A 287 6.18 11.41 -9.55
N GLU A 288 6.20 11.89 -8.30
CA GLU A 288 6.08 11.00 -7.14
C GLU A 288 4.81 10.14 -7.23
N GLY A 289 4.90 8.83 -7.05
CA GLY A 289 3.76 7.91 -7.15
C GLY A 289 3.25 7.64 -8.58
N CYS A 290 3.93 8.12 -9.63
CA CYS A 290 3.62 7.75 -11.02
C CYS A 290 4.11 6.34 -11.35
N VAL A 291 3.37 5.33 -10.88
CA VAL A 291 3.73 3.90 -10.94
C VAL A 291 4.17 3.41 -12.32
N LEU A 292 3.57 3.91 -13.41
CA LEU A 292 3.88 3.50 -14.78
C LEU A 292 4.84 4.44 -15.55
N PHE A 293 5.35 5.49 -14.91
CA PHE A 293 6.17 6.48 -15.59
C PHE A 293 7.55 5.92 -15.96
N ASN A 294 7.86 5.91 -17.25
CA ASN A 294 9.13 5.45 -17.79
C ASN A 294 9.51 6.18 -19.10
N GLN A 295 9.07 7.43 -19.26
CA GLN A 295 9.39 8.20 -20.46
C GLN A 295 10.80 8.80 -20.40
N PRO A 296 11.55 8.79 -21.52
CA PRO A 296 12.85 9.45 -21.58
C PRO A 296 12.67 10.96 -21.43
N LEU A 297 13.47 11.56 -20.55
CA LEU A 297 13.56 13.01 -20.35
C LEU A 297 14.89 13.60 -20.87
N THR A 298 15.72 12.77 -21.49
CA THR A 298 16.97 13.18 -22.14
C THR A 298 17.10 12.51 -23.50
N GLY A 299 17.55 13.27 -24.51
CA GLY A 299 17.93 12.73 -25.81
C GLY A 299 17.27 13.45 -26.98
N VAL A 300 17.29 12.79 -28.14
CA VAL A 300 16.78 13.33 -29.41
C VAL A 300 15.27 13.62 -29.34
N ASP A 301 14.55 12.88 -28.51
CA ASP A 301 13.09 13.00 -28.36
C ASP A 301 12.66 14.13 -27.41
N THR A 302 13.56 14.62 -26.56
CA THR A 302 13.34 15.72 -25.61
C THR A 302 14.46 16.77 -25.66
N PRO A 303 14.73 17.39 -26.83
CA PRO A 303 15.87 18.28 -27.02
C PRO A 303 15.83 19.56 -26.19
N ASN A 304 14.66 19.90 -25.63
CA ASN A 304 14.42 21.14 -24.88
C ASN A 304 14.37 20.93 -23.35
N TRP A 305 14.66 19.73 -22.85
CA TRP A 305 14.64 19.42 -21.42
C TRP A 305 15.93 19.91 -20.70
N ASP A 306 16.09 21.22 -20.59
CA ASP A 306 17.24 21.86 -19.94
C ASP A 306 16.97 22.18 -18.47
N VAL A 307 17.61 21.44 -17.55
CA VAL A 307 17.38 21.53 -16.09
C VAL A 307 18.46 22.30 -15.33
N ARG A 308 19.31 23.08 -16.01
CA ARG A 308 20.47 23.75 -15.38
C ARG A 308 20.10 24.71 -14.25
N ASN A 309 18.92 25.30 -14.31
CA ASN A 309 18.40 26.27 -13.33
C ASN A 309 17.54 25.63 -12.22
N VAL A 310 17.33 24.31 -12.25
CA VAL A 310 16.52 23.63 -11.23
C VAL A 310 17.32 23.53 -9.93
N GLU A 311 16.77 24.11 -8.86
CA GLU A 311 17.35 24.14 -7.51
C GLU A 311 16.98 22.88 -6.69
N SER A 312 15.82 22.27 -6.95
CA SER A 312 15.31 21.09 -6.20
C SER A 312 14.63 20.07 -7.10
N MET A 313 15.05 18.80 -6.94
CA MET A 313 14.44 17.59 -7.52
C MET A 313 14.13 16.54 -6.44
N SER A 314 13.96 16.98 -5.19
CA SER A 314 13.62 16.06 -4.10
C SER A 314 12.34 15.28 -4.43
N ASN A 315 12.34 13.98 -4.15
CA ASN A 315 11.25 13.04 -4.44
C ASN A 315 10.76 12.98 -5.90
N MET A 316 11.49 13.55 -6.89
CA MET A 316 10.96 13.75 -8.25
C MET A 316 10.40 12.47 -8.89
N PHE A 317 11.04 11.32 -8.67
CA PHE A 317 10.60 10.00 -9.18
C PHE A 317 10.31 9.00 -8.05
N LYS A 318 10.12 9.46 -6.82
CA LYS A 318 9.83 8.57 -5.69
C LYS A 318 8.61 7.68 -6.02
N GLU A 319 8.72 6.38 -5.79
CA GLU A 319 7.68 5.37 -6.08
C GLU A 319 7.32 5.20 -7.57
N CYS A 320 8.18 5.66 -8.48
CA CYS A 320 8.08 5.29 -9.91
C CYS A 320 8.67 3.90 -10.14
N PHE A 321 7.97 2.84 -9.74
CA PHE A 321 8.49 1.46 -9.70
C PHE A 321 9.15 0.98 -11.00
N VAL A 322 8.60 1.37 -12.16
CA VAL A 322 9.10 0.92 -13.48
C VAL A 322 10.11 1.87 -14.14
N PHE A 323 10.45 2.99 -13.49
CA PHE A 323 11.34 3.99 -14.07
C PHE A 323 12.74 3.43 -14.27
N ASN A 324 13.21 3.42 -15.52
CA ASN A 324 14.51 2.89 -15.89
C ASN A 324 15.12 3.65 -17.08
N GLN A 325 14.97 4.98 -17.11
CA GLN A 325 15.50 5.80 -18.18
C GLN A 325 16.89 6.33 -17.88
N LYS A 326 17.66 6.56 -18.96
CA LYS A 326 18.97 7.21 -18.88
C LYS A 326 18.80 8.67 -18.48
N ILE A 327 19.60 9.12 -17.52
CA ILE A 327 19.66 10.53 -17.08
C ILE A 327 21.04 11.09 -17.41
N GLU A 328 21.07 12.13 -18.23
CA GLU A 328 22.27 12.94 -18.46
C GLU A 328 21.89 14.42 -18.41
N TRP A 329 21.98 14.99 -17.21
CA TRP A 329 21.58 16.37 -16.93
C TRP A 329 22.76 17.21 -16.45
N ASP A 330 22.82 18.44 -16.94
CA ASP A 330 23.64 19.48 -16.32
C ASP A 330 22.80 20.18 -15.25
N THR A 331 23.16 19.99 -13.98
CA THR A 331 22.38 20.40 -12.80
C THR A 331 23.18 21.40 -11.96
N GLN A 332 23.48 22.58 -12.52
CA GLN A 332 24.44 23.52 -11.92
C GLN A 332 23.96 24.14 -10.61
N GLU A 333 22.67 24.48 -10.53
CA GLU A 333 22.05 25.12 -9.37
C GLU A 333 21.39 24.14 -8.39
N LEU A 334 21.46 22.83 -8.67
CA LEU A 334 20.80 21.79 -7.89
C LEU A 334 21.38 21.71 -6.47
N ALA A 335 20.51 21.92 -5.48
CA ALA A 335 20.86 21.95 -4.06
C ALA A 335 20.26 20.76 -3.27
N ASN A 336 19.18 20.15 -3.76
CA ASN A 336 18.47 19.07 -3.08
C ASN A 336 17.99 17.96 -4.03
N THR A 337 18.40 16.72 -3.74
CA THR A 337 17.99 15.48 -4.45
C THR A 337 17.53 14.39 -3.49
N SER A 338 17.13 14.74 -2.27
CA SER A 338 16.71 13.75 -1.28
C SER A 338 15.55 12.91 -1.82
N ALA A 339 15.63 11.60 -1.61
CA ALA A 339 14.65 10.60 -2.04
C ALA A 339 14.27 10.65 -3.54
N MET A 340 15.10 11.25 -4.41
CA MET A 340 14.75 11.48 -5.82
C MET A 340 14.34 10.21 -6.59
N PHE A 341 14.95 9.06 -6.28
CA PHE A 341 14.62 7.75 -6.87
C PHE A 341 14.22 6.72 -5.82
N MET A 342 13.76 7.16 -4.64
CA MET A 342 13.32 6.21 -3.60
C MET A 342 12.26 5.29 -4.17
N ASN A 343 12.44 3.98 -4.00
CA ASN A 343 11.54 2.94 -4.48
C ASN A 343 11.34 2.91 -6.01
N CYS A 344 12.34 3.30 -6.79
CA CYS A 344 12.39 3.01 -8.23
C CYS A 344 12.94 1.59 -8.47
N GLU A 345 12.13 0.55 -8.22
CA GLU A 345 12.59 -0.85 -8.22
C GLU A 345 13.33 -1.30 -9.49
N LYS A 346 12.93 -0.80 -10.67
CA LYS A 346 13.52 -1.14 -11.98
C LYS A 346 14.68 -0.26 -12.41
N LEU A 347 15.05 0.73 -11.62
CA LEU A 347 16.11 1.67 -12.00
C LEU A 347 17.46 0.95 -12.09
N ASN A 348 17.99 0.85 -13.30
CA ASN A 348 19.34 0.34 -13.56
C ASN A 348 19.95 0.95 -14.83
N SER A 349 19.48 2.11 -15.24
CA SER A 349 20.01 2.89 -16.37
C SER A 349 21.07 3.89 -15.88
N PRO A 350 22.03 4.32 -16.74
CA PRO A 350 23.07 5.26 -16.34
C PRO A 350 22.51 6.61 -15.88
N ILE A 351 23.07 7.13 -14.78
CA ILE A 351 22.68 8.41 -14.17
C ILE A 351 23.90 9.31 -14.09
N ARG A 352 23.83 10.47 -14.75
CA ARG A 352 24.86 11.51 -14.76
C ARG A 352 24.25 12.86 -14.45
N MET A 353 24.69 13.44 -13.34
CA MET A 353 24.26 14.75 -12.83
C MET A 353 25.43 15.43 -12.11
N ASN A 354 25.40 16.75 -12.05
CA ASN A 354 26.35 17.54 -11.27
C ASN A 354 25.80 17.76 -9.85
N LEU A 355 26.42 17.14 -8.84
CA LEU A 355 25.96 17.21 -7.44
C LEU A 355 26.85 18.11 -6.56
N ARG A 356 27.74 18.92 -7.16
CA ARG A 356 28.74 19.72 -6.42
C ARG A 356 28.16 20.69 -5.39
N ASN A 357 26.89 21.08 -5.55
CA ASN A 357 26.17 22.01 -4.68
C ASN A 357 25.16 21.31 -3.75
N VAL A 358 24.95 20.00 -3.93
CA VAL A 358 24.00 19.21 -3.17
C VAL A 358 24.56 18.88 -1.80
N ARG A 359 23.80 19.22 -0.74
CA ARG A 359 24.17 18.94 0.65
C ARG A 359 23.45 17.72 1.22
N ASP A 360 22.30 17.38 0.66
CA ASP A 360 21.45 16.29 1.14
C ASP A 360 21.19 15.29 0.00
N LEU A 361 21.75 14.08 0.17
CA LEU A 361 21.57 12.93 -0.71
C LEU A 361 20.73 11.84 -0.04
N SER A 362 20.11 12.14 1.12
CA SER A 362 19.43 11.12 1.91
C SER A 362 18.36 10.40 1.09
N PHE A 363 18.31 9.08 1.26
CA PHE A 363 17.37 8.17 0.60
C PHE A 363 17.37 8.18 -0.93
N MET A 364 18.31 8.84 -1.62
CA MET A 364 18.21 9.11 -3.06
C MET A 364 17.98 7.84 -3.91
N PHE A 365 18.56 6.69 -3.53
CA PHE A 365 18.37 5.40 -4.19
C PHE A 365 17.78 4.33 -3.27
N SER A 366 17.22 4.70 -2.12
CA SER A 366 16.64 3.75 -1.18
C SER A 366 15.59 2.88 -1.88
N GLU A 367 15.60 1.57 -1.65
CA GLU A 367 14.71 0.57 -2.25
C GLU A 367 14.80 0.44 -3.78
N CYS A 368 15.91 0.87 -4.40
CA CYS A 368 16.18 0.60 -5.82
C CYS A 368 16.69 -0.85 -6.03
N LEU A 369 15.76 -1.81 -6.11
CA LEU A 369 16.04 -3.24 -6.07
C LEU A 369 17.00 -3.77 -7.15
N GLU A 370 16.99 -3.19 -8.36
CA GLU A 370 17.84 -3.60 -9.49
C GLU A 370 19.07 -2.70 -9.71
N PHE A 371 19.25 -1.66 -8.89
CA PHE A 371 20.25 -0.63 -9.16
C PHE A 371 21.68 -1.10 -8.90
N ASN A 372 22.50 -1.08 -9.96
CA ASN A 372 23.92 -1.41 -9.87
C ASN A 372 24.75 -0.66 -10.93
N GLN A 373 24.40 0.59 -11.23
CA GLN A 373 25.12 1.40 -12.22
C GLN A 373 26.26 2.22 -11.60
N PRO A 374 27.38 2.43 -12.33
CA PRO A 374 28.45 3.31 -11.88
C PRO A 374 27.95 4.74 -11.60
N LEU A 375 28.41 5.33 -10.50
CA LEU A 375 28.04 6.68 -10.07
C LEU A 375 29.25 7.61 -10.07
N GLU A 376 29.38 8.41 -11.13
CA GLU A 376 30.44 9.42 -11.32
C GLU A 376 30.03 10.78 -10.73
N PHE A 377 29.60 10.80 -9.46
CA PHE A 377 29.11 12.00 -8.78
C PHE A 377 30.23 12.79 -8.08
N ASP A 378 30.18 14.11 -8.17
CA ASP A 378 30.92 15.01 -7.27
C ASP A 378 30.08 15.28 -6.02
N VAL A 379 30.41 14.59 -4.92
CA VAL A 379 29.69 14.65 -3.64
C VAL A 379 30.46 15.43 -2.55
N GLY A 380 31.51 16.19 -2.90
CA GLY A 380 32.36 16.87 -1.91
C GLY A 380 31.61 17.88 -1.02
N SER A 381 30.45 18.37 -1.47
CA SER A 381 29.57 19.25 -0.69
C SER A 381 28.49 18.54 0.13
N ALA A 382 28.36 17.22 0.01
CA ALA A 382 27.38 16.46 0.78
C ALA A 382 27.65 16.60 2.28
N ARG A 383 26.57 16.64 3.05
CA ARG A 383 26.56 16.64 4.53
C ARG A 383 25.73 15.48 5.07
N ASN A 384 24.67 15.10 4.36
CA ASN A 384 23.77 14.00 4.70
C ASN A 384 23.76 12.95 3.58
N MET A 385 24.10 11.70 3.92
CA MET A 385 24.02 10.51 3.04
C MET A 385 23.23 9.37 3.71
N GLU A 386 22.37 9.70 4.67
CA GLU A 386 21.50 8.77 5.37
C GLU A 386 20.66 7.92 4.38
N ASN A 387 20.59 6.61 4.59
CA ASN A 387 19.79 5.67 3.79
C ASN A 387 20.04 5.71 2.27
N LEU A 388 21.17 6.26 1.79
CA LEU A 388 21.39 6.53 0.36
C LEU A 388 21.12 5.33 -0.56
N PHE A 389 21.57 4.14 -0.18
CA PHE A 389 21.36 2.87 -0.89
C PHE A 389 20.64 1.83 -0.03
N GLN A 390 19.87 2.25 0.98
CA GLN A 390 19.17 1.32 1.84
C GLN A 390 18.31 0.36 0.99
N SER A 391 18.37 -0.94 1.28
CA SER A 391 17.62 -2.00 0.59
C SER A 391 17.89 -2.08 -0.91
N CYS A 392 19.13 -1.86 -1.34
CA CYS A 392 19.60 -2.11 -2.70
C CYS A 392 20.40 -3.43 -2.79
N PRO A 393 19.74 -4.61 -2.80
CA PRO A 393 20.40 -5.91 -2.58
C PRO A 393 21.48 -6.27 -3.61
N VAL A 394 21.38 -5.72 -4.83
CA VAL A 394 22.32 -6.00 -5.93
C VAL A 394 23.44 -4.96 -6.07
N PHE A 395 23.37 -3.86 -5.33
CA PHE A 395 24.32 -2.76 -5.47
C PHE A 395 25.71 -3.18 -5.00
N ASN A 396 26.69 -3.05 -5.90
CA ASN A 396 28.08 -3.39 -5.62
C ASN A 396 29.04 -2.60 -6.54
N GLN A 397 28.83 -1.29 -6.65
CA GLN A 397 29.69 -0.41 -7.43
C GLN A 397 30.77 0.25 -6.57
N THR A 398 31.93 0.52 -7.18
CA THR A 398 32.98 1.31 -6.56
C THR A 398 32.59 2.79 -6.51
N LEU A 399 32.68 3.40 -5.33
CA LEU A 399 32.28 4.78 -5.06
C LEU A 399 33.50 5.67 -4.81
N LYS A 400 34.07 6.22 -5.89
CA LYS A 400 35.26 7.09 -5.83
C LYS A 400 34.90 8.52 -5.42
N TRP A 401 34.56 8.70 -4.15
CA TRP A 401 33.94 9.92 -3.64
C TRP A 401 34.80 10.66 -2.60
N ASP A 402 34.74 11.99 -2.60
CA ASP A 402 35.22 12.78 -1.47
C ASP A 402 34.09 12.93 -0.45
N VAL A 403 34.20 12.22 0.68
CA VAL A 403 33.21 12.22 1.76
C VAL A 403 33.67 13.02 2.99
N SER A 404 34.76 13.78 2.88
CA SER A 404 35.43 14.49 3.99
C SER A 404 34.57 15.56 4.69
N ASN A 405 33.40 15.89 4.13
CA ASN A 405 32.46 16.83 4.72
C ASN A 405 31.15 16.21 5.23
N VAL A 406 30.96 14.90 5.04
CA VAL A 406 29.74 14.23 5.47
C VAL A 406 29.69 14.16 7.00
N LEU A 407 28.49 14.39 7.54
CA LEU A 407 28.20 14.35 8.98
C LEU A 407 27.37 13.12 9.36
N LYS A 408 26.48 12.66 8.46
CA LYS A 408 25.57 11.52 8.67
C LYS A 408 25.65 10.51 7.53
N MET A 409 25.86 9.24 7.86
CA MET A 409 25.90 8.09 6.94
C MET A 409 25.15 6.87 7.50
N ASN A 410 24.25 7.08 8.47
CA ASN A 410 23.47 6.00 9.05
C ASN A 410 22.64 5.29 7.97
N ARG A 411 22.59 3.95 8.04
CA ARG A 411 21.89 3.07 7.08
C ARG A 411 22.29 3.24 5.60
N MET A 412 23.42 3.89 5.28
CA MET A 412 23.80 4.21 3.90
C MET A 412 23.78 2.98 2.97
N PHE A 413 24.20 1.81 3.45
CA PHE A 413 24.21 0.54 2.72
C PHE A 413 23.36 -0.56 3.38
N ALA A 414 22.52 -0.23 4.36
CA ALA A 414 21.71 -1.23 5.06
C ALA A 414 20.89 -2.06 4.05
N GLY A 415 20.94 -3.38 4.10
CA GLY A 415 20.26 -4.28 3.16
C GLY A 415 20.95 -4.48 1.80
N CYS A 416 22.13 -3.89 1.56
CA CYS A 416 22.91 -4.14 0.35
C CYS A 416 23.64 -5.50 0.41
N GLU A 417 22.91 -6.60 0.23
CA GLU A 417 23.40 -7.97 0.45
C GLU A 417 24.70 -8.32 -0.31
N ARG A 418 24.86 -7.81 -1.54
CA ARG A 418 26.01 -8.09 -2.42
C ARG A 418 27.15 -7.10 -2.30
N PHE A 419 27.01 -6.06 -1.49
CA PHE A 419 27.99 -4.99 -1.41
C PHE A 419 29.30 -5.49 -0.79
N ASP A 420 30.39 -5.38 -1.54
CA ASP A 420 31.75 -5.70 -1.10
C ASP A 420 32.78 -4.84 -1.88
N SER A 421 32.35 -3.68 -2.38
CA SER A 421 33.19 -2.80 -3.18
C SER A 421 34.10 -1.94 -2.29
N PRO A 422 35.36 -1.69 -2.68
CA PRO A 422 36.26 -0.83 -1.93
C PRO A 422 35.72 0.60 -1.76
N LEU A 423 35.80 1.10 -0.53
CA LEU A 423 35.40 2.47 -0.16
C LEU A 423 36.61 3.41 -0.23
N VAL A 424 36.95 3.79 -1.46
CA VAL A 424 38.12 4.63 -1.78
C VAL A 424 37.69 6.03 -2.23
N GLY A 425 38.47 7.04 -1.87
CA GLY A 425 38.30 8.42 -2.30
C GLY A 425 38.88 8.68 -3.69
N ILE A 426 38.82 9.95 -4.11
CA ILE A 426 39.24 10.40 -5.45
C ILE A 426 40.72 10.07 -5.75
N THR A 427 41.57 10.06 -4.72
CA THR A 427 43.01 9.79 -4.83
C THR A 427 43.41 8.33 -4.54
N GLU A 428 42.46 7.38 -4.63
CA GLU A 428 42.66 5.97 -4.24
C GLU A 428 43.06 5.79 -2.75
N SER A 429 42.93 6.85 -1.94
CA SER A 429 43.03 6.79 -0.49
C SER A 429 41.73 6.23 0.09
N HIS A 430 41.72 5.75 1.33
CA HIS A 430 40.46 5.44 2.02
C HIS A 430 39.59 6.70 2.13
N TRP A 431 38.27 6.50 2.28
CA TRP A 431 37.36 7.57 2.64
C TRP A 431 37.81 8.31 3.91
N ASP A 432 37.81 9.64 3.87
CA ASP A 432 37.99 10.48 5.05
C ASP A 432 36.63 10.67 5.75
N VAL A 433 36.43 9.93 6.84
CA VAL A 433 35.20 9.97 7.65
C VAL A 433 35.39 10.74 8.96
N SER A 434 36.48 11.52 9.10
CA SER A 434 36.87 12.19 10.35
C SER A 434 35.86 13.22 10.88
N LYS A 435 34.86 13.61 10.08
CA LYS A 435 33.76 14.51 10.49
C LYS A 435 32.42 13.81 10.73
N VAL A 436 32.30 12.52 10.41
CA VAL A 436 31.05 11.78 10.56
C VAL A 436 30.73 11.64 12.05
N GLN A 437 29.45 11.84 12.39
CA GLN A 437 28.93 11.76 13.75
C GLN A 437 28.02 10.53 13.94
N ASP A 438 27.39 10.05 12.86
CA ASP A 438 26.42 8.97 12.90
C ASP A 438 26.67 7.95 11.78
N MET A 439 26.95 6.71 12.17
CA MET A 439 27.17 5.53 11.33
C MET A 439 26.26 4.36 11.72
N ALA A 440 25.20 4.60 12.50
CA ALA A 440 24.29 3.55 12.94
C ALA A 440 23.75 2.76 11.74
N GLU A 441 23.74 1.43 11.84
CA GLU A 441 23.20 0.50 10.83
C GLU A 441 23.82 0.65 9.42
N MET A 442 24.96 1.33 9.27
CA MET A 442 25.52 1.68 7.94
C MET A 442 25.68 0.47 7.01
N PHE A 443 26.05 -0.70 7.55
CA PHE A 443 26.24 -1.94 6.80
C PHE A 443 25.29 -3.06 7.25
N GLU A 444 24.20 -2.76 7.96
CA GLU A 444 23.27 -3.79 8.41
C GLU A 444 22.86 -4.71 7.25
N ALA A 445 22.91 -6.03 7.46
CA ALA A 445 22.58 -7.06 6.49
C ALA A 445 23.41 -7.03 5.18
N CYS A 446 24.57 -6.36 5.14
CA CYS A 446 25.53 -6.50 4.04
C CYS A 446 26.28 -7.85 4.13
N HIS A 447 25.59 -8.94 3.79
CA HIS A 447 26.10 -10.31 3.97
C HIS A 447 27.47 -10.59 3.34
N HIS A 448 27.81 -9.92 2.24
CA HIS A 448 29.06 -10.11 1.51
C HIS A 448 30.19 -9.17 1.92
N PHE A 449 29.89 -8.11 2.67
CA PHE A 449 30.83 -7.04 2.95
C PHE A 449 32.00 -7.51 3.80
N ASN A 450 33.22 -7.31 3.30
CA ASN A 450 34.44 -7.63 4.04
C ASN A 450 35.62 -6.73 3.64
N GLN A 451 35.35 -5.46 3.33
CA GLN A 451 36.38 -4.48 2.93
C GLN A 451 37.08 -3.84 4.14
N PRO A 452 38.39 -3.53 4.04
CA PRO A 452 39.12 -2.89 5.12
C PRO A 452 38.62 -1.46 5.37
N LEU A 453 38.42 -1.10 6.65
CA LEU A 453 37.91 0.20 7.08
C LEU A 453 38.96 0.99 7.87
N VAL A 454 39.98 1.46 7.16
CA VAL A 454 41.04 2.30 7.74
C VAL A 454 40.51 3.73 7.90
N TRP A 455 39.74 3.94 8.94
CA TRP A 455 38.95 5.15 9.19
C TRP A 455 39.33 5.82 10.51
N ASP A 456 39.33 7.16 10.50
CA ASP A 456 39.34 7.96 11.73
C ASP A 456 37.90 8.19 12.17
N VAL A 457 37.49 7.48 13.23
CA VAL A 457 36.13 7.51 13.78
C VAL A 457 36.03 8.26 15.11
N ALA A 458 37.07 9.00 15.50
CA ALA A 458 37.14 9.65 16.82
C ALA A 458 36.02 10.69 17.08
N ARG A 459 35.26 11.09 16.05
CA ARG A 459 34.09 12.00 16.18
C ARG A 459 32.73 11.31 16.11
N VAL A 460 32.68 10.01 15.85
CA VAL A 460 31.44 9.26 15.75
C VAL A 460 30.83 9.08 17.13
N GLN A 461 29.52 9.29 17.25
CA GLN A 461 28.75 9.14 18.48
C GLN A 461 27.83 7.91 18.43
N PHE A 462 27.31 7.55 17.25
CA PHE A 462 26.36 6.46 17.07
C PHE A 462 26.88 5.41 16.07
N MET A 463 27.01 4.16 16.53
CA MET A 463 27.42 2.98 15.75
C MET A 463 26.51 1.77 16.01
N ALA A 464 25.33 1.98 16.60
CA ALA A 464 24.36 0.93 16.87
C ALA A 464 24.10 0.08 15.62
N SER A 465 24.09 -1.23 15.78
CA SER A 465 23.76 -2.18 14.72
C SER A 465 24.60 -2.10 13.42
N MET A 466 25.76 -1.42 13.42
CA MET A 466 26.51 -1.09 12.20
C MET A 466 26.84 -2.29 11.31
N PHE A 467 27.12 -3.47 11.90
CA PHE A 467 27.51 -4.69 11.19
C PHE A 467 26.57 -5.88 11.44
N VAL A 468 25.34 -5.62 11.88
CA VAL A 468 24.35 -6.67 12.13
C VAL A 468 24.18 -7.56 10.91
N SER A 469 24.29 -8.88 11.10
CA SER A 469 24.16 -9.88 10.03
C SER A 469 25.15 -9.73 8.84
N CYS A 470 26.28 -9.03 9.04
CA CYS A 470 27.40 -9.01 8.09
C CYS A 470 28.20 -10.32 8.14
N HIS A 471 27.65 -11.39 7.55
CA HIS A 471 28.18 -12.75 7.72
C HIS A 471 29.67 -12.94 7.35
N ARG A 472 30.21 -12.14 6.43
CA ARG A 472 31.61 -12.24 5.98
C ARG A 472 32.56 -11.24 6.64
N PHE A 473 32.04 -10.27 7.37
CA PHE A 473 32.87 -9.19 7.88
C PHE A 473 33.81 -9.69 8.98
N ASN A 474 35.11 -9.53 8.75
CA ASN A 474 36.15 -9.93 9.69
C ASN A 474 37.44 -9.09 9.51
N GLN A 475 37.30 -7.80 9.20
CA GLN A 475 38.44 -6.92 8.99
C GLN A 475 38.89 -6.25 10.30
N PRO A 476 40.21 -6.03 10.51
CA PRO A 476 40.70 -5.34 11.71
C PRO A 476 40.12 -3.94 11.84
N LEU A 477 39.67 -3.59 13.06
CA LEU A 477 39.09 -2.29 13.39
C LEU A 477 40.00 -1.53 14.37
N LEU A 478 41.05 -0.92 13.84
CA LEU A 478 42.01 -0.11 14.60
C LEU A 478 41.45 1.31 14.85
N TRP A 479 40.32 1.37 15.56
CA TRP A 479 39.53 2.57 15.77
C TRP A 479 39.70 3.13 17.18
N ASP A 480 39.64 4.45 17.31
CA ASP A 480 39.42 5.15 18.58
C ASP A 480 37.91 5.35 18.77
N VAL A 481 37.32 4.55 19.67
CA VAL A 481 35.88 4.53 19.96
C VAL A 481 35.52 5.29 21.25
N SER A 482 36.45 6.04 21.83
CA SER A 482 36.28 6.71 23.14
C SER A 482 35.15 7.75 23.18
N ASN A 483 34.71 8.24 22.03
CA ASN A 483 33.59 9.19 21.91
C ASN A 483 32.26 8.55 21.47
N VAL A 484 32.26 7.24 21.17
CA VAL A 484 31.03 6.53 20.77
C VAL A 484 30.15 6.32 22.01
N ARG A 485 28.87 6.69 21.89
CA ARG A 485 27.87 6.60 22.96
C ARG A 485 26.92 5.42 22.78
N ASP A 486 26.82 4.88 21.56
CA ASP A 486 25.94 3.76 21.26
C ASP A 486 26.64 2.76 20.33
N LEU A 487 26.95 1.60 20.88
CA LEU A 487 27.51 0.40 20.24
C LEU A 487 26.53 -0.79 20.36
N SER A 488 25.28 -0.54 20.76
CA SER A 488 24.28 -1.59 20.95
C SER A 488 24.11 -2.40 19.66
N LEU A 489 24.02 -3.72 19.82
CA LEU A 489 23.80 -4.68 18.72
C LEU A 489 24.86 -4.67 17.58
N MET A 490 25.97 -3.94 17.70
CA MET A 490 26.87 -3.61 16.58
C MET A 490 27.31 -4.81 15.73
N PHE A 491 27.58 -5.95 16.36
CA PHE A 491 28.03 -7.19 15.72
C PHE A 491 27.04 -8.35 15.85
N VAL A 492 25.75 -8.07 16.06
CA VAL A 492 24.76 -9.13 16.22
C VAL A 492 24.68 -10.00 14.97
N ASN A 493 24.78 -11.32 15.14
CA ASN A 493 24.82 -12.30 14.05
C ASN A 493 25.94 -12.06 13.01
N THR A 494 27.00 -11.34 13.35
CA THR A 494 28.21 -11.21 12.52
C THR A 494 29.09 -12.45 12.69
N ILE A 495 28.61 -13.59 12.18
CA ILE A 495 29.17 -14.95 12.42
C ILE A 495 30.64 -15.15 12.01
N GLY A 496 31.22 -14.24 11.24
CA GLY A 496 32.62 -14.31 10.80
C GLY A 496 33.58 -13.47 11.66
N PHE A 497 33.06 -12.59 12.53
CA PHE A 497 33.86 -11.57 13.19
C PHE A 497 34.57 -12.09 14.43
N ASN A 498 35.91 -12.04 14.43
CA ASN A 498 36.75 -12.46 15.55
C ASN A 498 38.08 -11.66 15.58
N GLN A 499 37.99 -10.35 15.40
CA GLN A 499 39.16 -9.46 15.42
C GLN A 499 39.49 -8.98 16.83
N ASN A 500 40.76 -8.67 17.07
CA ASN A 500 41.23 -8.18 18.37
C ASN A 500 40.77 -6.74 18.62
N LEU A 501 39.92 -6.54 19.62
CA LEU A 501 39.38 -5.25 20.08
C LEU A 501 39.89 -4.85 21.47
N THR A 502 40.94 -5.48 22.02
CA THR A 502 41.43 -5.20 23.39
C THR A 502 41.96 -3.78 23.57
N ALA A 503 42.20 -3.05 22.47
CA ALA A 503 42.66 -1.66 22.47
C ALA A 503 41.51 -0.64 22.44
N TRP A 504 40.25 -1.09 22.35
CA TRP A 504 39.11 -0.18 22.37
C TRP A 504 38.86 0.35 23.78
N GLU A 505 38.92 1.67 23.93
CA GLU A 505 38.51 2.37 25.14
C GLU A 505 37.04 2.80 24.97
N ILE A 506 36.11 2.03 25.54
CA ILE A 506 34.67 2.32 25.47
C ILE A 506 34.32 3.30 26.59
N ALA A 507 33.53 4.34 26.28
CA ALA A 507 33.08 5.30 27.28
C ALA A 507 32.19 4.64 28.35
N GLU A 508 32.31 5.08 29.61
CA GLU A 508 31.56 4.49 30.74
C GLU A 508 30.03 4.58 30.59
N ASP A 509 29.54 5.60 29.88
CA ASP A 509 28.12 5.85 29.60
C ASP A 509 27.67 5.32 28.23
N ALA A 510 28.52 4.57 27.51
CA ALA A 510 28.15 4.00 26.22
C ALA A 510 27.21 2.80 26.37
N ASP A 511 26.18 2.75 25.53
CA ASP A 511 25.33 1.56 25.38
C ASP A 511 26.09 0.48 24.61
N THR A 512 26.18 -0.72 25.18
CA THR A 512 26.82 -1.90 24.61
C THR A 512 25.91 -3.13 24.62
N ASP A 513 24.60 -2.91 24.79
CA ASP A 513 23.65 -4.01 24.92
C ASP A 513 23.72 -4.96 23.72
N GLN A 514 23.83 -6.26 24.03
CA GLN A 514 23.87 -7.35 23.05
C GLN A 514 24.88 -7.16 21.90
N MET A 515 25.91 -6.33 22.07
CA MET A 515 26.85 -5.91 21.01
C MET A 515 27.44 -7.08 20.21
N PHE A 516 27.67 -8.23 20.84
CA PHE A 516 28.31 -9.40 20.24
C PHE A 516 27.42 -10.65 20.13
N ASP A 517 26.10 -10.54 20.35
CA ASP A 517 25.22 -11.71 20.36
C ASP A 517 25.22 -12.44 19.00
N GLY A 518 25.42 -13.76 19.02
CA GLY A 518 25.55 -14.56 17.79
C GLY A 518 26.79 -14.28 16.92
N SER A 519 27.76 -13.48 17.39
CA SER A 519 29.05 -13.28 16.71
C SER A 519 30.07 -14.41 17.03
N ALA A 520 31.18 -14.46 16.29
CA ALA A 520 32.26 -15.43 16.51
C ALA A 520 33.40 -14.91 17.39
N ILE A 521 33.19 -13.79 18.11
CA ILE A 521 34.26 -13.16 18.89
C ILE A 521 34.65 -14.04 20.08
N GLU A 522 35.96 -14.25 20.22
CA GLU A 522 36.50 -14.99 21.36
C GLU A 522 36.82 -14.04 22.53
N ALA A 523 36.68 -14.52 23.77
CA ALA A 523 36.88 -13.69 24.97
C ALA A 523 38.24 -12.96 25.02
N ARG A 524 39.30 -13.54 24.46
CA ARG A 524 40.64 -12.92 24.39
C ARG A 524 40.72 -11.69 23.48
N ASN A 525 39.71 -11.49 22.64
CA ASN A 525 39.64 -10.44 21.63
C ASN A 525 38.66 -9.33 22.03
N LEU A 526 37.99 -9.44 23.19
CA LEU A 526 37.00 -8.45 23.63
C LEU A 526 37.63 -7.16 24.16
N PRO A 527 36.92 -6.03 24.05
CA PRO A 527 37.27 -4.80 24.76
C PRO A 527 37.30 -5.01 26.30
N PRO A 528 38.12 -4.26 27.04
CA PRO A 528 38.11 -4.30 28.50
C PRO A 528 36.72 -3.98 29.07
N GLY A 529 36.26 -4.78 30.05
CA GLY A 529 35.00 -4.52 30.76
C GLY A 529 33.71 -5.03 30.09
N ILE A 530 33.80 -5.64 28.91
CA ILE A 530 32.66 -6.26 28.21
C ILE A 530 32.66 -7.76 28.45
N ASP A 531 31.59 -8.28 29.05
CA ASP A 531 31.33 -9.73 29.16
C ASP A 531 30.59 -10.17 27.89
N PRO A 532 31.03 -11.22 27.16
CA PRO A 532 30.17 -11.79 26.14
C PRO A 532 29.01 -12.42 26.90
N GLY A 533 27.84 -11.75 26.90
CA GLY A 533 26.62 -12.34 27.43
C GLY A 533 26.48 -13.80 26.98
N GLU A 534 25.87 -14.65 27.82
CA GLU A 534 25.91 -16.12 27.68
C GLU A 534 25.97 -16.58 26.23
N PRO A 535 26.95 -17.41 25.82
CA PRO A 535 27.09 -17.83 24.44
C PRO A 535 25.83 -18.60 24.02
N VAL A 536 24.90 -17.91 23.39
CA VAL A 536 23.78 -18.54 22.70
C VAL A 536 24.41 -19.16 21.47
N ALA A 537 24.70 -20.47 21.56
CA ALA A 537 25.25 -21.25 20.45
C ALA A 537 24.60 -20.78 19.15
N ALA A 538 25.39 -20.20 18.24
CA ALA A 538 24.91 -19.54 17.02
C ALA A 538 23.82 -20.41 16.39
N ARG A 539 22.55 -20.08 16.66
CA ARG A 539 21.44 -20.84 16.13
C ARG A 539 21.32 -20.34 14.71
N PRO A 540 21.45 -21.19 13.68
CA PRO A 540 21.50 -20.72 12.31
C PRO A 540 20.30 -19.81 12.05
N VAL A 541 20.53 -18.54 11.76
CA VAL A 541 19.46 -17.65 11.30
C VAL A 541 18.81 -18.33 10.10
N VAL A 542 17.49 -18.42 10.08
CA VAL A 542 16.82 -18.95 8.90
C VAL A 542 17.12 -17.96 7.78
N LYS A 543 17.95 -18.35 6.80
CA LYS A 543 18.26 -17.50 5.64
C LYS A 543 16.94 -17.17 4.94
N VAL A 544 16.46 -15.95 5.17
CA VAL A 544 15.31 -15.41 4.47
C VAL A 544 15.85 -14.85 3.16
N ASN A 545 15.34 -15.34 2.04
CA ASN A 545 15.69 -14.79 0.74
C ASN A 545 14.94 -13.47 0.57
N ALA A 546 15.60 -12.32 0.71
CA ALA A 546 14.95 -11.01 0.58
C ALA A 546 14.25 -10.84 -0.79
N TYR A 547 14.78 -11.46 -1.84
CA TYR A 547 14.13 -11.47 -3.17
C TYR A 547 12.74 -12.13 -3.16
N GLN A 548 12.50 -13.11 -2.29
CA GLN A 548 11.18 -13.73 -2.13
C GLN A 548 10.26 -12.93 -1.20
N ILE A 549 10.81 -12.29 -0.16
CA ILE A 549 10.06 -11.36 0.72
C ILE A 549 9.48 -10.21 -0.11
N HIS A 550 10.25 -9.68 -1.06
CA HIS A 550 9.87 -8.50 -1.83
C HIS A 550 8.83 -8.74 -2.95
N GLN A 551 8.66 -9.99 -3.41
CA GLN A 551 7.75 -10.28 -4.54
C GLN A 551 6.26 -10.23 -4.16
N PHE A 552 5.91 -10.60 -2.92
CA PHE A 552 4.55 -10.44 -2.39
C PHE A 552 4.32 -9.02 -1.85
N SER A 553 5.38 -8.39 -1.30
CA SER A 553 5.32 -7.02 -0.78
C SER A 553 5.02 -5.97 -1.83
N ALA A 554 5.53 -6.14 -3.05
CA ALA A 554 5.34 -5.18 -4.14
C ALA A 554 3.94 -5.25 -4.80
N LYS A 555 3.06 -6.17 -4.36
CA LYS A 555 1.85 -6.52 -5.12
C LYS A 555 0.55 -6.63 -4.32
N VAL A 556 0.62 -6.72 -2.99
CA VAL A 556 -0.55 -6.45 -2.12
C VAL A 556 -0.51 -4.99 -1.73
N ASP A 557 -1.62 -4.28 -1.86
CA ASP A 557 -1.73 -2.86 -1.45
C ASP A 557 -1.75 -2.74 0.08
N ILE A 558 -0.56 -2.90 0.66
CA ILE A 558 -0.30 -2.90 2.10
C ILE A 558 -0.62 -1.55 2.72
N GLU A 559 -0.42 -0.46 1.98
CA GLU A 559 -0.75 0.87 2.46
C GLU A 559 -2.25 1.03 2.63
N ARG A 560 -3.04 0.57 1.67
CA ARG A 560 -4.51 0.58 1.79
C ARG A 560 -5.01 -0.38 2.87
N LEU A 561 -4.36 -1.53 3.04
CA LEU A 561 -4.65 -2.47 4.12
C LEU A 561 -4.33 -1.86 5.50
N ASN A 562 -3.17 -1.22 5.63
CA ASN A 562 -2.74 -0.53 6.84
C ASN A 562 -3.64 0.66 7.15
N ALA A 563 -3.98 1.49 6.16
CA ALA A 563 -4.91 2.60 6.33
C ALA A 563 -6.29 2.11 6.78
N PHE A 564 -6.77 1.00 6.22
CA PHE A 564 -8.01 0.36 6.67
C PHE A 564 -7.91 -0.03 8.15
N PHE A 565 -6.89 -0.80 8.56
CA PHE A 565 -6.79 -1.22 9.95
C PHE A 565 -6.49 -0.07 10.92
N GLN A 566 -5.69 0.90 10.50
CA GLN A 566 -5.40 2.12 11.25
C GLN A 566 -6.69 2.90 11.55
N SER A 567 -7.62 2.96 10.60
CA SER A 567 -8.94 3.57 10.82
C SER A 567 -9.83 2.83 11.83
N LYS A 568 -9.45 1.60 12.22
CA LYS A 568 -10.21 0.69 13.09
C LYS A 568 -9.49 0.39 14.41
N THR A 569 -8.33 1.00 14.64
CA THR A 569 -7.51 0.76 15.84
C THR A 569 -7.05 2.04 16.51
N LEU A 570 -6.80 1.95 17.81
CA LEU A 570 -6.16 2.97 18.65
C LEU A 570 -4.70 2.59 18.99
N LEU A 571 -4.21 1.47 18.46
CA LEU A 571 -2.84 1.02 18.66
C LEU A 571 -1.88 2.06 18.07
N GLN A 572 -0.86 2.44 18.84
CA GLN A 572 0.25 3.30 18.40
C GLN A 572 1.50 2.43 18.20
N PRO A 573 1.76 1.95 16.97
CA PRO A 573 2.78 0.93 16.70
C PRO A 573 4.20 1.41 17.03
N GLU A 574 4.44 2.72 17.07
CA GLU A 574 5.75 3.31 17.39
C GLU A 574 6.20 3.03 18.83
N THR A 575 5.29 2.55 19.69
CA THR A 575 5.57 2.21 21.10
C THR A 575 5.82 0.72 21.34
N VAL A 576 5.77 -0.12 20.29
CA VAL A 576 5.98 -1.56 20.40
C VAL A 576 7.46 -1.88 20.19
N GLU A 577 8.20 -2.03 21.28
CA GLU A 577 9.67 -2.23 21.28
C GLU A 577 10.09 -3.62 20.74
N ASP A 578 9.25 -4.66 20.87
CA ASP A 578 9.56 -6.03 20.42
C ASP A 578 8.36 -6.72 19.70
N ILE A 579 8.52 -6.99 18.40
CA ILE A 579 7.51 -7.65 17.53
C ILE A 579 7.27 -9.13 17.92
N PRO A 580 8.30 -9.99 18.06
CA PRO A 580 8.14 -11.35 18.58
C PRO A 580 7.33 -11.45 19.87
N GLU A 581 7.61 -10.59 20.86
CA GLU A 581 6.87 -10.57 22.12
C GLU A 581 5.40 -10.17 21.93
N PHE A 582 5.16 -9.16 21.09
CA PHE A 582 3.80 -8.75 20.72
C PHE A 582 3.02 -9.91 20.08
N ILE A 583 3.60 -10.60 19.09
CA ILE A 583 2.97 -11.75 18.43
C ILE A 583 2.64 -12.84 19.47
N GLN A 584 3.58 -13.14 20.35
CA GLN A 584 3.39 -14.16 21.38
C GLN A 584 2.24 -13.80 22.32
N ARG A 585 2.20 -12.56 22.82
CA ARG A 585 1.15 -12.08 23.72
C ARG A 585 -0.22 -12.10 23.04
N SER A 586 -0.32 -11.54 21.84
CA SER A 586 -1.60 -11.41 21.12
C SER A 586 -2.18 -12.77 20.73
N MET A 587 -1.35 -13.69 20.22
CA MET A 587 -1.81 -15.04 19.86
C MET A 587 -2.17 -15.88 21.09
N ASN A 588 -1.43 -15.78 22.19
CA ASN A 588 -1.81 -16.43 23.43
C ASN A 588 -3.14 -15.89 23.95
N GLY A 589 -3.34 -14.56 23.90
CA GLY A 589 -4.61 -13.93 24.24
C GLY A 589 -5.79 -14.44 23.39
N LEU A 590 -5.59 -14.64 22.08
CA LEU A 590 -6.59 -15.25 21.20
C LEU A 590 -6.93 -16.70 21.62
N ILE A 591 -5.92 -17.52 21.89
CA ILE A 591 -6.10 -18.92 22.32
C ILE A 591 -6.80 -18.98 23.68
N ASP A 592 -6.45 -18.10 24.62
CA ASP A 592 -7.07 -18.00 25.95
C ASP A 592 -8.56 -17.62 25.84
N GLN A 593 -8.92 -16.70 24.94
CA GLN A 593 -10.32 -16.34 24.69
C GLN A 593 -11.12 -17.49 24.06
N LEU A 594 -10.50 -18.29 23.17
CA LEU A 594 -11.12 -19.50 22.62
C LEU A 594 -11.33 -20.56 23.70
N GLU A 595 -10.36 -20.71 24.62
CA GLU A 595 -10.46 -21.60 25.78
C GLU A 595 -11.61 -21.20 26.70
N GLN A 596 -11.71 -19.90 27.03
CA GLN A 596 -12.80 -19.37 27.84
C GLN A 596 -14.17 -19.58 27.17
N HIS A 597 -14.26 -19.39 25.85
CA HIS A 597 -15.50 -19.64 25.11
C HIS A 597 -15.94 -21.11 25.16
N VAL A 598 -14.99 -22.04 25.00
CA VAL A 598 -15.29 -23.48 25.13
C VAL A 598 -15.74 -23.81 26.56
N ILE A 599 -15.10 -23.26 27.58
CA ILE A 599 -15.53 -23.41 28.98
C ILE A 599 -16.96 -22.91 29.18
N ASP A 600 -17.35 -21.79 28.55
CA ASP A 600 -18.69 -21.24 28.69
C ASP A 600 -19.74 -22.06 27.90
N GLN A 601 -19.41 -22.54 26.70
CA GLN A 601 -20.25 -23.50 25.98
C GLN A 601 -20.42 -24.81 26.76
N GLU A 602 -19.36 -25.27 27.42
CA GLU A 602 -19.41 -26.46 28.26
C GLU A 602 -20.31 -26.27 29.47
N LYS A 603 -20.31 -25.09 30.10
CA LYS A 603 -21.26 -24.79 31.19
C LYS A 603 -22.71 -24.88 30.71
N GLU A 604 -23.01 -24.40 29.50
CA GLU A 604 -24.35 -24.51 28.91
C GLU A 604 -24.69 -25.97 28.54
N LYS A 605 -23.76 -26.71 27.92
CA LYS A 605 -23.96 -28.15 27.64
C LYS A 605 -24.10 -28.97 28.91
N LEU A 606 -23.38 -28.62 29.99
CA LEU A 606 -23.51 -29.22 31.33
C LEU A 606 -24.89 -28.94 31.93
N LYS A 607 -25.45 -27.73 31.76
CA LYS A 607 -26.84 -27.46 32.16
C LYS A 607 -27.82 -28.34 31.38
N GLU A 608 -27.64 -28.49 30.07
CA GLU A 608 -28.48 -29.37 29.24
C GLU A 608 -28.35 -30.85 29.68
N LEU A 609 -27.14 -31.30 30.00
CA LEU A 609 -26.89 -32.64 30.55
C LEU A 609 -27.56 -32.86 31.92
N VAL A 610 -27.55 -31.86 32.79
CA VAL A 610 -28.23 -31.91 34.10
C VAL A 610 -29.75 -31.94 33.94
N GLU A 611 -30.31 -31.22 32.97
CA GLU A 611 -31.75 -31.30 32.65
C GLU A 611 -32.13 -32.64 32.00
N LEU A 612 -31.27 -33.17 31.12
CA LEU A 612 -31.40 -34.51 30.55
C LEU A 612 -31.36 -35.60 31.63
N ASP A 613 -30.44 -35.49 32.59
CA ASP A 613 -30.34 -36.43 33.72
C ASP A 613 -31.58 -36.35 34.63
N LYS A 614 -32.09 -35.14 34.93
CA LYS A 614 -33.37 -34.97 35.64
C LYS A 614 -34.55 -35.59 34.90
N SER A 615 -34.61 -35.45 33.57
CA SER A 615 -35.63 -36.07 32.71
C SER A 615 -35.51 -37.61 32.68
N MET A 616 -34.29 -38.13 32.75
CA MET A 616 -34.02 -39.56 32.89
C MET A 616 -34.39 -40.12 34.27
N GLU A 617 -34.29 -39.31 35.34
CA GLU A 617 -34.66 -39.70 36.71
C GLU A 617 -36.18 -39.65 36.98
N GLN A 618 -36.89 -38.66 36.43
CA GLN A 618 -38.35 -38.51 36.63
C GLN A 618 -39.20 -39.63 35.99
N SER A 619 -38.63 -40.43 35.10
CA SER A 619 -39.34 -41.45 34.30
C SER A 619 -39.28 -42.87 34.87
N LEU A 620 -39.06 -43.05 36.18
CA LEU A 620 -38.92 -44.37 36.81
C LEU A 620 -39.89 -44.61 37.96
N ASN A 621 -40.93 -45.39 37.69
CA ASN A 621 -41.33 -46.45 38.61
C ASN A 621 -42.20 -47.44 37.86
N LEU A 622 -41.79 -48.72 37.74
CA LEU A 622 -42.68 -49.86 37.44
C LEU A 622 -41.93 -51.19 37.58
N ASP A 623 -42.21 -51.86 38.71
CA ASP A 623 -41.88 -53.25 39.01
C ASP A 623 -42.82 -54.20 38.25
N THR A 624 -42.33 -54.99 37.30
CA THR A 624 -42.85 -56.36 37.07
C THR A 624 -41.91 -57.24 36.22
N PRO A 625 -41.32 -58.32 36.78
CA PRO A 625 -40.27 -59.13 36.11
C PRO A 625 -40.71 -59.88 34.84
N LEU A 626 -42.00 -60.20 34.70
CA LEU A 626 -42.46 -61.12 33.65
C LEU A 626 -42.67 -60.43 32.28
N ILE A 627 -43.01 -59.14 32.29
CA ILE A 627 -43.16 -58.30 31.09
C ILE A 627 -41.78 -57.88 30.56
N GLN A 628 -40.80 -57.75 31.45
CA GLN A 628 -39.41 -57.35 31.16
C GLN A 628 -38.70 -58.32 30.21
N GLN A 629 -38.92 -59.63 30.37
CA GLN A 629 -38.24 -60.68 29.59
C GLN A 629 -38.75 -60.78 28.13
N THR A 630 -40.05 -60.49 27.91
CA THR A 630 -40.67 -60.48 26.57
C THR A 630 -40.34 -59.18 25.83
N LEU A 631 -40.34 -58.04 26.55
CA LEU A 631 -39.86 -56.77 26.04
C LEU A 631 -38.37 -56.81 25.68
N GLU A 632 -37.53 -57.47 26.48
CA GLU A 632 -36.10 -57.62 26.15
C GLU A 632 -35.87 -58.34 24.84
N LYS A 633 -36.62 -59.40 24.54
CA LYS A 633 -36.53 -60.13 23.26
C LYS A 633 -36.99 -59.29 22.06
N LEU A 634 -38.11 -58.58 22.18
CA LEU A 634 -38.60 -57.72 21.09
C LEU A 634 -37.69 -56.49 20.90
N TYR A 635 -37.18 -55.93 22.00
CA TYR A 635 -36.25 -54.81 21.99
C TYR A 635 -34.86 -55.22 21.47
N THR A 636 -34.34 -56.41 21.77
CA THR A 636 -33.09 -56.91 21.15
C THR A 636 -33.24 -57.13 19.66
N LYS A 637 -34.42 -57.58 19.20
CA LYS A 637 -34.69 -57.74 17.76
C LYS A 637 -34.82 -56.39 17.05
N LYS A 638 -35.56 -55.43 17.61
CA LYS A 638 -35.66 -54.05 17.11
C LYS A 638 -34.31 -53.33 17.15
N LYS A 639 -33.52 -53.52 18.21
CA LYS A 639 -32.15 -53.01 18.37
C LYS A 639 -31.22 -53.61 17.32
N SER A 640 -31.24 -54.92 17.08
CA SER A 640 -30.46 -55.58 16.03
C SER A 640 -30.79 -55.05 14.63
N ILE A 641 -32.05 -54.78 14.35
CA ILE A 641 -32.50 -54.21 13.06
C ILE A 641 -32.07 -52.74 12.92
N LEU A 642 -32.28 -51.91 13.96
CA LEU A 642 -31.83 -50.52 13.96
C LEU A 642 -30.31 -50.40 13.89
N ASP A 643 -29.56 -51.27 14.56
CA ASP A 643 -28.10 -51.28 14.52
C ASP A 643 -27.61 -51.71 13.13
N LYS A 644 -28.30 -52.65 12.44
CA LYS A 644 -28.04 -52.98 11.04
C LYS A 644 -28.34 -51.81 10.08
N ILE A 645 -29.41 -51.06 10.33
CA ILE A 645 -29.73 -49.81 9.59
C ILE A 645 -28.68 -48.73 9.87
N HIS A 646 -28.18 -48.63 11.11
CA HIS A 646 -27.17 -47.64 11.49
C HIS A 646 -25.80 -47.96 10.89
N THR A 647 -25.43 -49.25 10.84
CA THR A 647 -24.21 -49.75 10.18
C THR A 647 -24.29 -49.59 8.65
N SER A 648 -25.50 -49.74 8.08
CA SER A 648 -25.79 -49.41 6.68
C SER A 648 -25.66 -47.91 6.40
N LYS A 649 -26.04 -47.04 7.34
CA LYS A 649 -25.86 -45.58 7.23
C LYS A 649 -24.42 -45.12 7.50
N GLN A 650 -23.60 -45.84 8.26
CA GLN A 650 -22.17 -45.57 8.37
C GLN A 650 -21.42 -45.77 7.05
N LEU A 651 -21.86 -46.71 6.20
CA LEU A 651 -21.38 -46.83 4.81
C LEU A 651 -21.80 -45.63 3.91
N SER A 652 -22.66 -44.74 4.41
CA SER A 652 -23.13 -43.54 3.70
C SER A 652 -22.55 -42.22 4.23
N GLN A 653 -21.70 -42.24 5.27
CA GLN A 653 -20.98 -41.04 5.70
C GLN A 653 -19.64 -40.93 4.97
N PRO A 654 -19.38 -39.86 4.20
CA PRO A 654 -18.11 -39.62 3.54
C PRO A 654 -17.12 -39.03 4.55
N VAL A 655 -16.65 -39.82 5.51
CA VAL A 655 -15.62 -39.38 6.46
C VAL A 655 -14.55 -40.46 6.62
N HIS A 656 -13.90 -40.79 5.51
CA HIS A 656 -12.46 -41.06 5.43
C HIS A 656 -12.13 -41.52 4.02
N TYR A 657 -11.02 -41.05 3.47
CA TYR A 657 -10.51 -41.27 2.10
C TYR A 657 -11.03 -40.29 1.04
N MET A 658 -10.79 -39.00 1.26
CA MET A 658 -10.51 -38.05 0.17
C MET A 658 -9.00 -37.84 -0.01
N LYS A 659 -8.34 -38.85 -0.57
CA LYS A 659 -7.23 -38.66 -1.52
C LYS A 659 -7.45 -39.69 -2.62
N LYS A 660 -7.62 -39.20 -3.87
CA LYS A 660 -7.83 -39.97 -5.11
C LYS A 660 -9.29 -40.32 -5.46
N ILE A 661 -10.12 -39.31 -5.72
CA ILE A 661 -11.46 -39.47 -6.32
C ILE A 661 -11.48 -38.81 -7.70
N ASP A 662 -11.24 -39.64 -8.72
CA ASP A 662 -11.83 -39.46 -10.06
C ASP A 662 -12.06 -40.82 -10.73
N ARG A 663 -11.26 -41.84 -10.38
CA ARG A 663 -11.56 -43.24 -10.71
C ARG A 663 -12.71 -43.88 -9.91
N LEU A 664 -13.14 -43.30 -8.79
CA LEU A 664 -14.16 -43.88 -7.90
C LEU A 664 -15.61 -43.44 -8.21
N LEU A 665 -15.80 -42.39 -9.01
CA LEU A 665 -17.12 -41.84 -9.32
C LEU A 665 -17.98 -42.77 -10.19
N SER A 666 -17.39 -43.66 -10.99
CA SER A 666 -18.14 -44.67 -11.76
C SER A 666 -18.52 -45.91 -10.94
N MET A 667 -17.76 -46.24 -9.88
CA MET A 667 -18.05 -47.37 -8.98
C MET A 667 -19.06 -47.00 -7.88
N ALA A 668 -19.14 -45.71 -7.51
CA ALA A 668 -20.03 -45.21 -6.47
C ALA A 668 -21.52 -45.23 -6.89
N THR A 669 -21.84 -45.05 -8.17
CA THR A 669 -23.23 -45.05 -8.68
C THR A 669 -23.87 -46.44 -8.67
N ALA A 670 -23.09 -47.51 -8.87
CA ALA A 670 -23.58 -48.89 -8.81
C ALA A 670 -23.88 -49.36 -7.38
N LYS A 671 -22.96 -49.12 -6.43
CA LYS A 671 -23.15 -49.48 -5.01
C LYS A 671 -24.27 -48.67 -4.34
N ARG A 672 -24.48 -47.42 -4.76
CA ARG A 672 -25.56 -46.54 -4.25
C ARG A 672 -26.96 -47.05 -4.62
N LYS A 673 -27.11 -47.67 -5.80
CA LYS A 673 -28.38 -48.29 -6.22
C LYS A 673 -28.69 -49.58 -5.45
N GLU A 674 -27.66 -50.37 -5.15
CA GLU A 674 -27.77 -51.62 -4.38
C GLU A 674 -28.06 -51.39 -2.89
N ALA A 675 -27.51 -50.31 -2.31
CA ALA A 675 -27.78 -49.88 -0.94
C ALA A 675 -29.24 -49.38 -0.77
N LEU A 676 -29.77 -48.63 -1.74
CA LEU A 676 -31.13 -48.10 -1.71
C LEU A 676 -32.21 -49.21 -1.81
N GLU A 677 -31.94 -50.26 -2.59
CA GLU A 677 -32.80 -51.46 -2.69
C GLU A 677 -32.79 -52.28 -1.38
N ARG A 678 -31.62 -52.43 -0.73
CA ARG A 678 -31.52 -53.09 0.59
C ARG A 678 -32.22 -52.30 1.70
N GLU A 679 -32.15 -50.97 1.67
CA GLU A 679 -32.84 -50.10 2.64
C GLU A 679 -34.38 -50.22 2.50
N LYS A 680 -34.91 -50.27 1.27
CA LYS A 680 -36.33 -50.53 1.02
C LYS A 680 -36.76 -51.92 1.50
N ALA A 681 -35.93 -52.94 1.34
CA ALA A 681 -36.22 -54.29 1.84
C ALA A 681 -36.27 -54.36 3.37
N LEU A 682 -35.35 -53.69 4.07
CA LEU A 682 -35.31 -53.64 5.55
C LEU A 682 -36.45 -52.80 6.15
N LEU A 683 -36.85 -51.71 5.50
CA LEU A 683 -38.06 -50.94 5.87
C LEU A 683 -39.33 -51.80 5.73
N THR A 684 -39.37 -52.71 4.75
CA THR A 684 -40.48 -53.64 4.56
C THR A 684 -40.52 -54.73 5.65
N GLU A 685 -39.36 -55.21 6.13
CA GLU A 685 -39.27 -56.11 7.29
C GLU A 685 -39.72 -55.44 8.60
N LEU A 686 -39.42 -54.16 8.79
CA LEU A 686 -39.86 -53.38 9.96
C LEU A 686 -41.38 -53.25 10.04
N VAL A 687 -42.03 -52.98 8.89
CA VAL A 687 -43.50 -52.97 8.77
C VAL A 687 -44.10 -54.37 9.01
N GLN A 688 -43.37 -55.43 8.66
CA GLN A 688 -43.81 -56.81 8.90
C GLN A 688 -43.71 -57.22 10.37
N VAL A 689 -42.69 -56.75 11.09
CA VAL A 689 -42.55 -56.93 12.55
C VAL A 689 -43.63 -56.15 13.32
N GLU A 690 -43.98 -54.94 12.90
CA GLU A 690 -45.13 -54.20 13.47
C GLU A 690 -46.48 -54.91 13.23
N LYS A 691 -46.64 -55.58 12.08
CA LYS A 691 -47.81 -56.43 11.80
C LYS A 691 -47.84 -57.71 12.63
N GLU A 692 -46.69 -58.31 12.94
CA GLU A 692 -46.59 -59.46 13.86
C GLU A 692 -46.93 -59.08 15.31
N ILE A 693 -46.51 -57.89 15.76
CA ILE A 693 -46.89 -57.33 17.08
C ILE A 693 -48.41 -57.08 17.16
N LYS A 694 -49.06 -56.68 16.05
CA LYS A 694 -50.53 -56.54 16.02
C LYS A 694 -51.29 -57.88 16.10
N ARG A 695 -50.66 -59.04 15.81
CA ARG A 695 -51.30 -60.38 15.81
C ARG A 695 -51.23 -61.14 17.14
N VAL A 696 -50.48 -60.66 18.14
CA VAL A 696 -50.45 -61.28 19.47
C VAL A 696 -51.81 -61.04 20.17
N ARG A 697 -52.55 -62.11 20.49
CA ARG A 697 -53.81 -62.04 21.28
C ARG A 697 -53.49 -61.62 22.71
N MET A 698 -53.62 -60.32 23.01
CA MET A 698 -53.52 -59.73 24.35
C MET A 698 -54.63 -58.69 24.56
N ASP A 699 -55.01 -58.49 25.83
CA ASP A 699 -55.98 -57.49 26.27
C ASP A 699 -55.57 -56.06 25.85
N LYS A 700 -56.56 -55.23 25.45
CA LYS A 700 -56.36 -53.89 24.86
C LYS A 700 -55.58 -52.97 25.80
N ASN A 701 -55.87 -53.04 27.11
CA ASN A 701 -55.22 -52.22 28.13
C ASN A 701 -53.73 -52.58 28.31
N LYS A 702 -53.41 -53.89 28.24
CA LYS A 702 -52.01 -54.37 28.29
C LYS A 702 -51.23 -54.00 27.03
N LYS A 703 -51.91 -53.91 25.87
CA LYS A 703 -51.31 -53.50 24.59
C LYS A 703 -50.99 -51.99 24.57
N GLU A 704 -51.86 -51.16 25.12
CA GLU A 704 -51.61 -49.72 25.32
C GLU A 704 -50.44 -49.49 26.28
N GLN A 705 -50.43 -50.14 27.45
CA GLN A 705 -49.31 -50.07 28.40
C GLN A 705 -47.98 -50.51 27.80
N MET A 706 -47.98 -51.58 26.98
CA MET A 706 -46.77 -52.02 26.27
C MET A 706 -46.27 -51.01 25.24
N LEU A 707 -47.19 -50.30 24.55
CA LEU A 707 -46.84 -49.28 23.56
C LEU A 707 -46.24 -48.05 24.25
N THR A 708 -46.84 -47.61 25.36
CA THR A 708 -46.32 -46.51 26.20
C THR A 708 -44.93 -46.85 26.76
N LEU A 709 -44.74 -48.07 27.28
CA LEU A 709 -43.43 -48.54 27.78
C LEU A 709 -42.37 -48.63 26.67
N LEU A 710 -42.76 -48.96 25.44
CA LEU A 710 -41.87 -48.96 24.27
C LEU A 710 -41.48 -47.53 23.87
N GLU A 711 -42.44 -46.61 23.86
CA GLU A 711 -42.21 -45.18 23.59
C GLU A 711 -41.29 -44.55 24.66
N GLU A 712 -41.48 -44.88 25.93
CA GLU A 712 -40.61 -44.40 27.02
C GLU A 712 -39.18 -44.96 26.94
N ARG A 713 -39.02 -46.24 26.57
CA ARG A 713 -37.70 -46.84 26.34
C ARG A 713 -36.99 -46.24 25.12
N ASP A 714 -37.72 -45.99 24.04
CA ASP A 714 -37.19 -45.32 22.85
C ASP A 714 -36.79 -43.87 23.18
N LYS A 715 -37.58 -43.14 23.98
CA LYS A 715 -37.22 -41.81 24.52
C LYS A 715 -35.92 -41.88 25.32
N LYS A 716 -35.76 -42.82 26.27
CA LYS A 716 -34.52 -42.98 27.05
C LYS A 716 -33.30 -43.29 26.17
N ARG A 717 -33.46 -44.11 25.12
CA ARG A 717 -32.38 -44.39 24.16
C ARG A 717 -31.96 -43.13 23.39
N VAL A 718 -32.93 -42.33 22.94
CA VAL A 718 -32.66 -41.07 22.23
C VAL A 718 -31.98 -40.05 23.15
N LEU A 719 -32.48 -39.88 24.39
CA LEU A 719 -31.88 -38.97 25.37
C LEU A 719 -30.47 -39.42 25.78
N SER A 720 -30.23 -40.71 25.99
CA SER A 720 -28.89 -41.27 26.26
C SER A 720 -27.94 -41.12 25.08
N GLY A 721 -28.42 -41.28 23.84
CA GLY A 721 -27.63 -41.02 22.64
C GLY A 721 -27.23 -39.54 22.51
N ARG A 722 -28.13 -38.62 22.85
CA ARG A 722 -27.86 -37.17 22.89
C ARG A 722 -26.85 -36.81 23.97
N LYS A 723 -26.97 -37.39 25.17
CA LYS A 723 -25.99 -37.24 26.26
C LYS A 723 -24.58 -37.65 25.85
N ASN A 724 -24.41 -38.84 25.29
CA ASN A 724 -23.09 -39.33 24.85
C ASN A 724 -22.48 -38.47 23.73
N LEU A 725 -23.31 -37.93 22.83
CA LEU A 725 -22.86 -37.02 21.78
C LEU A 725 -22.36 -35.68 22.36
N LEU A 726 -23.11 -35.09 23.30
CA LEU A 726 -22.72 -33.86 23.98
C LEU A 726 -21.39 -34.03 24.75
N GLU A 727 -21.22 -35.14 25.48
CA GLU A 727 -19.97 -35.44 26.19
C GLU A 727 -18.78 -35.61 25.23
N TYR A 728 -18.99 -36.24 24.07
CA TYR A 728 -17.97 -36.41 23.04
C TYR A 728 -17.55 -35.07 22.40
N GLU A 729 -18.52 -34.21 22.08
CA GLU A 729 -18.27 -32.88 21.52
C GLU A 729 -17.44 -32.02 22.48
N MET A 730 -17.80 -31.99 23.76
CA MET A 730 -17.06 -31.25 24.80
C MET A 730 -15.59 -31.69 24.87
N LYS A 731 -15.35 -33.01 24.86
CA LYS A 731 -13.99 -33.57 24.90
C LYS A 731 -13.16 -33.18 23.66
N ASN A 732 -13.77 -33.26 22.47
CA ASN A 732 -13.08 -32.99 21.21
C ASN A 732 -12.67 -31.50 21.08
N ASP A 733 -13.50 -30.57 21.56
CA ASP A 733 -13.19 -29.14 21.50
C ASP A 733 -12.03 -28.75 22.45
N ARG A 734 -11.97 -29.35 23.65
CA ARG A 734 -10.83 -29.19 24.57
C ARG A 734 -9.51 -29.70 23.98
N GLU A 735 -9.55 -30.89 23.38
CA GLU A 735 -8.35 -31.49 22.79
C GLU A 735 -7.76 -30.65 21.65
N LYS A 736 -8.61 -29.96 20.87
CA LYS A 736 -8.15 -29.05 19.80
C LYS A 736 -7.43 -27.82 20.33
N ILE A 737 -7.93 -27.15 21.38
CA ILE A 737 -7.29 -25.95 21.94
C ILE A 737 -5.93 -26.30 22.56
N VAL A 738 -5.84 -27.41 23.29
CA VAL A 738 -4.57 -27.90 23.85
C VAL A 738 -3.57 -28.19 22.74
N LYS A 739 -4.03 -28.71 21.60
CA LYS A 739 -3.20 -28.92 20.42
C LYS A 739 -2.71 -27.60 19.83
N HIS A 740 -3.59 -26.61 19.63
CA HIS A 740 -3.23 -25.30 19.10
C HIS A 740 -2.13 -24.60 19.91
N ARG A 741 -2.24 -24.64 21.25
CA ARG A 741 -1.23 -24.05 22.14
C ARG A 741 0.14 -24.71 21.95
N LYS A 742 0.19 -26.05 21.93
CA LYS A 742 1.43 -26.80 21.72
C LYS A 742 2.06 -26.52 20.35
N ASP A 743 1.24 -26.46 19.30
CA ASP A 743 1.71 -26.19 17.95
C ASP A 743 2.24 -24.76 17.81
N PHE A 744 1.56 -23.77 18.40
CA PHE A 744 2.01 -22.37 18.43
C PHE A 744 3.34 -22.22 19.18
N ASP A 745 3.47 -22.80 20.38
CA ASP A 745 4.71 -22.76 21.17
C ASP A 745 5.89 -23.36 20.39
N LYS A 746 5.65 -24.45 19.66
CA LYS A 746 6.63 -25.10 18.80
C LYS A 746 7.06 -24.17 17.64
N ILE A 747 6.12 -23.47 17.00
CA ILE A 747 6.40 -22.51 15.92
C ILE A 747 7.16 -21.28 16.44
N MET A 748 6.70 -20.71 17.56
CA MET A 748 7.34 -19.56 18.22
C MET A 748 8.81 -19.84 18.54
N LYS A 749 9.08 -20.99 19.16
CA LYS A 749 10.44 -21.39 19.58
C LYS A 749 11.37 -21.68 18.41
N ASN A 750 10.87 -22.31 17.35
CA ASN A 750 11.72 -22.84 16.29
C ASN A 750 11.84 -21.92 15.07
N VAL A 751 10.89 -21.01 14.86
CA VAL A 751 10.78 -20.15 13.67
C VAL A 751 10.68 -18.68 14.04
N LEU A 752 9.58 -18.23 14.66
CA LEU A 752 9.25 -16.80 14.78
C LEU A 752 10.31 -15.99 15.57
N ARG A 753 10.81 -16.52 16.70
CA ARG A 753 11.88 -15.87 17.47
C ARG A 753 13.25 -15.82 16.76
N ARG A 754 13.40 -16.48 15.60
CA ARG A 754 14.64 -16.53 14.81
C ARG A 754 14.51 -15.77 13.49
N VAL A 755 13.37 -15.13 13.23
CA VAL A 755 13.14 -14.28 12.05
C VAL A 755 13.69 -12.89 12.34
N ASN A 756 14.49 -12.35 11.42
CA ASN A 756 14.88 -10.94 11.47
C ASN A 756 13.74 -10.09 10.88
N TYR A 757 12.93 -9.48 11.75
CA TYR A 757 11.78 -8.67 11.36
C TYR A 757 12.17 -7.34 10.69
N PHE A 758 13.43 -6.91 10.79
CA PHE A 758 13.93 -5.69 10.15
C PHE A 758 14.18 -5.84 8.64
N LEU A 759 14.27 -7.07 8.14
CA LEU A 759 14.31 -7.37 6.69
C LEU A 759 12.98 -7.06 5.97
N TYR A 760 11.94 -6.67 6.70
CA TYR A 760 10.65 -6.29 6.14
C TYR A 760 10.47 -4.78 6.16
N SER A 761 9.83 -4.26 5.10
CA SER A 761 9.54 -2.82 5.01
C SER A 761 8.73 -2.35 6.24
N PRO A 762 8.86 -1.06 6.63
CA PRO A 762 8.09 -0.50 7.73
C PRO A 762 6.58 -0.77 7.60
N SER A 763 6.04 -0.64 6.39
CA SER A 763 4.63 -0.90 6.10
C SER A 763 4.21 -2.35 6.41
N TRP A 764 5.05 -3.33 6.12
CA TRP A 764 4.78 -4.73 6.47
C TRP A 764 4.81 -5.00 7.95
N ARG A 765 5.77 -4.41 8.68
CA ARG A 765 5.84 -4.53 10.14
C ARG A 765 4.55 -3.97 10.78
N LEU A 766 4.08 -2.83 10.30
CA LEU A 766 2.81 -2.24 10.72
C LEU A 766 1.61 -3.14 10.43
N SER A 767 1.56 -3.79 9.26
CA SER A 767 0.46 -4.70 8.91
C SER A 767 0.31 -5.85 9.88
N ILE A 768 1.40 -6.44 10.36
CA ILE A 768 1.35 -7.54 11.33
C ILE A 768 0.68 -7.06 12.62
N LEU A 769 1.14 -5.92 13.13
CA LEU A 769 0.67 -5.34 14.38
C LEU A 769 -0.82 -4.99 14.29
N TYR A 770 -1.20 -4.29 13.23
CA TYR A 770 -2.58 -3.89 12.98
C TYR A 770 -3.52 -5.07 12.69
N SER A 771 -3.06 -6.08 11.94
CA SER A 771 -3.88 -7.27 11.64
C SER A 771 -4.21 -8.05 12.90
N LEU A 772 -3.22 -8.28 13.77
CA LEU A 772 -3.43 -9.01 15.02
C LEU A 772 -4.35 -8.26 15.99
N ASP A 773 -4.14 -6.95 16.15
CA ASP A 773 -5.02 -6.10 16.96
C ASP A 773 -6.45 -6.06 16.38
N TYR A 774 -6.60 -6.01 15.06
CA TYR A 774 -7.91 -6.10 14.40
C TYR A 774 -8.61 -7.44 14.69
N VAL A 775 -7.90 -8.57 14.55
CA VAL A 775 -8.42 -9.93 14.83
C VAL A 775 -8.87 -10.06 16.28
N GLU A 776 -8.12 -9.51 17.23
CA GLU A 776 -8.46 -9.52 18.66
C GLU A 776 -9.79 -8.82 18.96
N LYS A 777 -10.23 -7.90 18.10
CA LYS A 777 -11.52 -7.18 18.23
C LYS A 777 -12.69 -7.86 17.51
N GLN A 778 -12.44 -8.93 16.73
CA GLN A 778 -13.49 -9.61 15.97
C GLN A 778 -14.31 -10.62 16.80
N SER A 779 -15.35 -11.16 16.17
CA SER A 779 -16.20 -12.21 16.76
C SER A 779 -15.40 -13.48 17.08
N ILE A 780 -15.90 -14.26 18.05
CA ILE A 780 -15.25 -15.50 18.48
C ILE A 780 -15.12 -16.54 17.35
N LEU A 781 -16.09 -16.55 16.41
CA LEU A 781 -16.06 -17.43 15.24
C LEU A 781 -14.93 -17.03 14.28
N PHE A 782 -14.74 -15.72 14.07
CA PHE A 782 -13.65 -15.19 13.25
C PHE A 782 -12.28 -15.48 13.87
N LYS A 783 -12.14 -15.26 15.18
CA LYS A 783 -10.93 -15.60 15.94
C LYS A 783 -10.58 -17.08 15.80
N LYS A 784 -11.57 -17.97 15.97
CA LYS A 784 -11.40 -19.42 15.83
C LYS A 784 -10.90 -19.79 14.44
N SER A 785 -11.58 -19.31 13.39
CA SER A 785 -11.18 -19.58 12.01
C SER A 785 -9.80 -19.06 11.67
N TYR A 786 -9.46 -17.84 12.13
CA TYR A 786 -8.15 -17.24 11.92
C TYR A 786 -7.03 -18.05 12.58
N THR A 787 -7.19 -18.38 13.87
CA THR A 787 -6.19 -19.16 14.61
C THR A 787 -5.99 -20.56 14.02
N GLU A 788 -7.07 -21.24 13.62
CA GLU A 788 -7.01 -22.55 12.98
C GLU A 788 -6.30 -22.49 11.62
N ALA A 789 -6.63 -21.50 10.78
CA ALA A 789 -5.98 -21.29 9.48
C ALA A 789 -4.49 -21.00 9.65
N PHE A 790 -4.15 -20.04 10.52
CA PHE A 790 -2.77 -19.62 10.76
C PHE A 790 -1.89 -20.78 11.25
N LEU A 791 -2.36 -21.55 12.24
CA LEU A 791 -1.59 -22.67 12.78
C LEU A 791 -1.45 -23.81 11.77
N LYS A 792 -2.53 -24.18 11.07
CA LYS A 792 -2.51 -25.19 10.00
C LYS A 792 -1.49 -24.80 8.92
N ASP A 793 -1.52 -23.56 8.49
CA ASP A 793 -0.62 -23.01 7.47
C ASP A 793 0.83 -23.05 7.93
N CYS A 794 1.13 -22.58 9.14
CA CYS A 794 2.48 -22.60 9.69
C CYS A 794 3.02 -24.03 9.91
N ILE A 795 2.18 -24.99 10.34
CA ILE A 795 2.57 -26.39 10.52
C ILE A 795 2.83 -27.07 9.17
N ASN A 796 1.97 -26.86 8.17
CA ASN A 796 2.17 -27.42 6.84
C ASN A 796 3.47 -26.90 6.19
N ALA A 797 3.80 -25.63 6.41
CA ALA A 797 5.09 -25.04 6.01
C ALA A 797 6.28 -25.70 6.70
N TYR A 798 6.07 -26.15 7.95
CA TYR A 798 7.10 -26.71 8.80
C TYR A 798 7.36 -28.21 8.52
N GLU A 799 6.36 -28.98 8.07
CA GLU A 799 6.43 -30.46 8.02
C GLU A 799 6.55 -31.09 6.59
N GLY A 800 6.53 -30.34 5.47
CA GLY A 800 6.48 -30.95 4.13
C GLY A 800 7.20 -30.24 2.96
N ALA A 801 8.08 -31.00 2.29
CA ALA A 801 8.68 -30.83 0.95
C ALA A 801 9.80 -29.78 0.73
N ALA A 802 11.04 -30.30 0.63
CA ALA A 802 12.20 -29.70 -0.05
C ALA A 802 12.64 -28.28 0.37
N GLY A 803 13.29 -28.17 1.53
CA GLY A 803 14.47 -27.29 1.72
C GLY A 803 14.32 -25.78 1.52
N MET A 804 13.13 -25.21 1.35
CA MET A 804 12.93 -23.76 1.25
C MET A 804 11.75 -23.29 2.12
N SER A 805 12.00 -22.17 2.83
CA SER A 805 11.05 -21.19 3.38
C SER A 805 10.08 -21.61 4.50
N CYS A 806 10.55 -21.71 5.75
CA CYS A 806 9.67 -21.45 6.91
C CYS A 806 9.71 -19.99 7.40
N ALA A 807 10.74 -19.20 7.06
CA ALA A 807 10.81 -17.79 7.43
C ALA A 807 10.31 -16.84 6.32
N THR A 808 10.47 -17.22 5.06
CA THR A 808 10.22 -16.34 3.90
C THR A 808 8.74 -16.00 3.67
N GLY A 809 7.79 -16.78 4.22
CA GLY A 809 6.35 -16.60 4.02
C GLY A 809 5.54 -16.42 5.32
N VAL A 810 6.18 -16.11 6.45
CA VAL A 810 5.47 -15.95 7.74
C VAL A 810 4.50 -14.77 7.70
N LEU A 811 4.91 -13.63 7.11
CA LEU A 811 4.07 -12.43 7.03
C LEU A 811 2.90 -12.60 6.06
N GLU A 812 3.14 -13.28 4.95
CA GLU A 812 2.11 -13.67 4.01
C GLU A 812 1.03 -14.48 4.72
N ARG A 813 1.40 -15.37 5.65
CA ARG A 813 0.43 -16.16 6.43
C ARG A 813 -0.39 -15.32 7.39
N PHE A 814 0.15 -14.24 7.99
CA PHE A 814 -0.66 -13.32 8.80
C PHE A 814 -1.80 -12.69 7.97
N VAL A 815 -1.57 -12.44 6.67
CA VAL A 815 -2.56 -11.87 5.73
C VAL A 815 -3.43 -12.96 5.07
N ILE A 816 -2.86 -14.07 4.62
CA ILE A 816 -3.56 -15.20 3.99
C ILE A 816 -4.54 -15.83 4.98
N SER A 817 -4.16 -15.99 6.26
CA SER A 817 -5.07 -16.53 7.27
C SER A 817 -6.24 -15.59 7.57
N LEU A 818 -6.13 -14.28 7.31
CA LEU A 818 -7.29 -13.37 7.34
C LEU A 818 -8.29 -13.75 6.24
N MET A 819 -7.83 -14.11 5.03
CA MET A 819 -8.72 -14.53 3.94
C MET A 819 -9.47 -15.81 4.26
N THR A 820 -8.77 -16.83 4.80
CA THR A 820 -9.40 -18.09 5.21
C THR A 820 -10.40 -17.86 6.33
N ALA A 821 -10.10 -16.95 7.27
CA ALA A 821 -11.05 -16.54 8.30
C ALA A 821 -12.28 -15.85 7.73
N CYS A 822 -12.10 -14.90 6.81
CA CYS A 822 -13.21 -14.24 6.11
C CYS A 822 -14.07 -15.27 5.36
N GLY A 823 -13.47 -16.17 4.58
CA GLY A 823 -14.20 -17.16 3.78
C GLY A 823 -14.95 -18.22 4.60
N THR A 824 -14.42 -18.62 5.76
CA THR A 824 -15.06 -19.64 6.62
C THR A 824 -16.20 -19.09 7.48
N VAL A 825 -16.13 -17.82 7.88
CA VAL A 825 -17.22 -17.14 8.61
C VAL A 825 -18.38 -16.79 7.65
N LEU A 826 -18.10 -16.70 6.34
CA LEU A 826 -19.07 -16.38 5.29
C LEU A 826 -19.73 -17.64 4.71
N SER A 827 -20.81 -18.07 5.35
CA SER A 827 -21.94 -18.64 4.60
C SER A 827 -23.20 -17.78 4.66
N VAL A 828 -23.24 -16.71 5.48
CA VAL A 828 -24.43 -15.86 5.63
C VAL A 828 -24.04 -14.46 6.18
N SER A 829 -23.71 -13.47 5.34
CA SER A 829 -23.99 -12.01 5.55
C SER A 829 -23.16 -11.09 4.64
N ASP A 830 -23.82 -10.09 4.04
CA ASP A 830 -23.21 -8.93 3.35
C ASP A 830 -22.45 -8.01 4.32
N ASN A 831 -21.20 -8.34 4.69
CA ASN A 831 -20.35 -7.42 5.46
C ASN A 831 -19.36 -6.68 4.52
N PRO A 832 -19.56 -5.38 4.27
CA PRO A 832 -18.74 -4.61 3.33
C PRO A 832 -17.28 -4.44 3.79
N GLU A 833 -16.97 -4.56 5.08
CA GLU A 833 -15.59 -4.51 5.58
C GLU A 833 -14.80 -5.76 5.15
N TYR A 834 -15.41 -6.94 5.21
CA TYR A 834 -14.74 -8.19 4.84
C TYR A 834 -14.62 -8.34 3.32
N GLU A 835 -15.60 -7.90 2.53
CA GLU A 835 -15.49 -7.83 1.06
C GLU A 835 -14.43 -6.82 0.61
N TYR A 836 -14.26 -5.72 1.34
CA TYR A 836 -13.21 -4.75 1.08
C TYR A 836 -11.81 -5.32 1.34
N ILE A 837 -11.61 -5.99 2.49
CA ILE A 837 -10.34 -6.67 2.80
C ILE A 837 -10.06 -7.77 1.77
N LYS A 838 -11.07 -8.60 1.44
CA LYS A 838 -10.97 -9.65 0.43
C LYS A 838 -10.59 -9.09 -0.94
N GLY A 839 -11.23 -8.00 -1.38
CA GLY A 839 -10.93 -7.35 -2.65
C GLY A 839 -9.52 -6.73 -2.71
N ILE A 840 -8.98 -6.20 -1.60
CA ILE A 840 -7.59 -5.72 -1.54
C ILE A 840 -6.60 -6.87 -1.76
N VAL A 841 -6.84 -8.02 -1.15
CA VAL A 841 -5.92 -9.17 -1.22
C VAL A 841 -6.08 -9.97 -2.52
N GLU A 842 -7.30 -10.18 -3.02
CA GLU A 842 -7.56 -10.85 -4.30
C GLU A 842 -6.96 -10.11 -5.50
N ASN A 843 -6.98 -8.78 -5.50
CA ASN A 843 -6.32 -7.96 -6.52
C ASN A 843 -4.79 -8.12 -6.54
N GLY A 844 -4.17 -8.45 -5.41
CA GLY A 844 -2.74 -8.76 -5.35
C GLY A 844 -2.43 -10.16 -5.87
N LEU A 845 -3.24 -11.15 -5.48
CA LEU A 845 -3.10 -12.54 -5.93
C LEU A 845 -3.36 -12.71 -7.43
N SER A 846 -4.31 -11.94 -8.00
CA SER A 846 -4.60 -11.97 -9.44
C SER A 846 -3.42 -11.52 -10.30
N LYS A 847 -2.50 -10.72 -9.74
CA LYS A 847 -1.24 -10.29 -10.40
C LYS A 847 -0.08 -11.27 -10.19
N LEU A 848 -0.14 -12.10 -9.14
CA LEU A 848 0.95 -13.00 -8.74
C LEU A 848 0.83 -14.41 -9.36
N ILE A 849 -0.38 -14.97 -9.38
CA ILE A 849 -0.65 -16.31 -9.95
C ILE A 849 -0.16 -16.42 -11.41
N PRO A 850 -0.37 -15.42 -12.29
CA PRO A 850 0.18 -15.41 -13.65
C PRO A 850 1.70 -15.59 -13.73
N GLU A 851 2.47 -15.00 -12.80
CA GLU A 851 3.93 -15.15 -12.81
C GLU A 851 4.40 -16.54 -12.39
N TYR A 852 3.67 -17.19 -11.48
CA TYR A 852 3.95 -18.58 -11.12
C TYR A 852 3.61 -19.53 -12.29
N ILE A 853 2.58 -19.21 -13.08
CA ILE A 853 2.32 -19.89 -14.37
C ILE A 853 3.50 -19.70 -15.33
N LEU A 854 4.02 -18.48 -15.49
CA LEU A 854 5.20 -18.18 -16.33
C LEU A 854 6.47 -18.88 -15.81
N LYS A 855 6.67 -18.95 -14.50
CA LYS A 855 7.83 -19.61 -13.88
C LYS A 855 7.80 -21.11 -14.08
N TRP A 856 6.63 -21.72 -13.88
CA TRP A 856 6.40 -23.12 -14.19
C TRP A 856 6.67 -23.42 -15.67
N TYR A 857 6.24 -22.52 -16.56
CA TYR A 857 6.51 -22.61 -17.98
C TYR A 857 8.01 -22.55 -18.31
N LYS A 858 8.75 -21.58 -17.75
CA LYS A 858 10.21 -21.48 -17.91
C LYS A 858 10.93 -22.76 -17.45
N LEU A 859 10.51 -23.33 -16.33
CA LEU A 859 11.12 -24.53 -15.75
C LEU A 859 11.02 -25.76 -16.67
N HIS A 860 9.93 -25.86 -17.44
CA HIS A 860 9.67 -27.02 -18.30
C HIS A 860 9.88 -26.72 -19.80
N SER A 861 10.56 -25.62 -20.11
CA SER A 861 10.87 -25.20 -21.49
C SER A 861 12.09 -25.90 -22.11
N HIS A 862 12.93 -26.57 -21.32
CA HIS A 862 14.19 -27.21 -21.74
C HIS A 862 14.43 -28.54 -21.01
N ASP A 863 15.24 -29.44 -21.58
CA ASP A 863 15.63 -30.71 -20.95
C ASP A 863 16.44 -30.50 -19.65
N PRO A 864 16.31 -31.39 -18.65
CA PRO A 864 15.58 -32.67 -18.66
C PRO A 864 14.10 -32.56 -18.26
N HIS A 865 13.59 -31.34 -18.06
CA HIS A 865 12.25 -31.08 -17.52
C HIS A 865 11.22 -30.75 -18.60
N ARG A 866 11.57 -30.92 -19.88
CA ARG A 866 10.65 -30.70 -21.01
C ARG A 866 9.55 -31.76 -20.99
N PHE A 867 8.32 -31.34 -21.23
CA PHE A 867 7.16 -32.24 -21.28
C PHE A 867 7.21 -33.14 -22.53
N THR A 868 7.97 -34.23 -22.47
CA THR A 868 8.21 -35.14 -23.61
C THR A 868 7.24 -36.33 -23.64
N THR A 869 6.48 -36.58 -22.56
CA THR A 869 5.61 -37.78 -22.43
C THR A 869 4.25 -37.53 -21.74
N GLU A 870 3.95 -36.31 -21.31
CA GLU A 870 2.73 -35.98 -20.57
C GLU A 870 1.60 -35.47 -21.49
N THR A 871 0.36 -35.92 -21.25
CA THR A 871 -0.83 -35.42 -21.96
C THR A 871 -1.23 -34.01 -21.51
N LYS A 872 -2.04 -33.32 -22.32
CA LYS A 872 -2.56 -31.98 -22.01
C LYS A 872 -3.23 -31.88 -20.63
N GLU A 873 -4.10 -32.85 -20.33
CA GLU A 873 -4.84 -32.90 -19.07
C GLU A 873 -3.89 -33.13 -17.88
N GLN A 874 -2.85 -33.94 -18.07
CA GLN A 874 -1.81 -34.15 -17.06
C GLN A 874 -0.97 -32.89 -16.83
N ARG A 875 -0.62 -32.13 -17.87
CA ARG A 875 0.13 -30.87 -17.74
C ARG A 875 -0.67 -29.79 -17.00
N LEU A 876 -1.96 -29.65 -17.33
CA LEU A 876 -2.85 -28.72 -16.65
C LEU A 876 -3.10 -29.12 -15.19
N ASP A 877 -3.26 -30.42 -14.92
CA ASP A 877 -3.37 -30.90 -13.55
C ASP A 877 -2.06 -30.71 -12.78
N ASN A 878 -0.90 -30.98 -13.39
CA ASN A 878 0.41 -30.71 -12.80
C ASN A 878 0.64 -29.22 -12.52
N LEU A 879 0.23 -28.32 -13.42
CA LEU A 879 0.27 -26.86 -13.20
C LEU A 879 -0.69 -26.45 -12.08
N ARG A 880 -1.91 -26.99 -12.06
CA ARG A 880 -2.88 -26.75 -10.98
C ARG A 880 -2.34 -27.22 -9.64
N GLN A 881 -1.78 -28.44 -9.56
CA GLN A 881 -1.16 -28.97 -8.34
C GLN A 881 0.06 -28.16 -7.93
N TYR A 882 0.87 -27.70 -8.89
CA TYR A 882 1.98 -26.79 -8.64
C TYR A 882 1.48 -25.47 -8.03
N LEU A 883 0.46 -24.82 -8.61
CA LEU A 883 -0.10 -23.59 -8.06
C LEU A 883 -0.78 -23.80 -6.70
N LEU A 884 -1.53 -24.89 -6.52
CA LEU A 884 -2.15 -25.24 -5.24
C LEU A 884 -1.12 -25.57 -4.16
N SER A 885 0.10 -25.96 -4.51
CA SER A 885 1.19 -26.11 -3.53
C SER A 885 1.64 -24.78 -2.94
N PHE A 886 1.45 -23.67 -3.67
CA PHE A 886 1.75 -22.31 -3.20
C PHE A 886 0.50 -21.58 -2.68
N PHE A 887 -0.68 -21.85 -3.25
CA PHE A 887 -1.95 -21.16 -2.94
C PHE A 887 -3.10 -22.15 -2.69
N PRO A 888 -3.03 -23.00 -1.63
CA PRO A 888 -3.93 -24.15 -1.44
C PRO A 888 -5.40 -23.79 -1.20
N GLU A 889 -5.68 -22.60 -0.67
CA GLU A 889 -7.04 -22.14 -0.34
C GLU A 889 -7.66 -21.26 -1.46
N ASN A 890 -6.94 -21.04 -2.58
CA ASN A 890 -7.35 -20.14 -3.69
C ASN A 890 -7.69 -20.89 -4.98
N GLU A 891 -8.23 -22.10 -4.85
CA GLU A 891 -8.50 -22.99 -5.99
C GLU A 891 -9.44 -22.35 -7.03
N GLU A 892 -10.48 -21.63 -6.60
CA GLU A 892 -11.42 -20.97 -7.50
C GLU A 892 -10.75 -19.87 -8.35
N LEU A 893 -9.88 -19.06 -7.73
CA LEU A 893 -9.11 -18.03 -8.42
C LEU A 893 -8.04 -18.63 -9.35
N ILE A 894 -7.36 -19.69 -8.92
CA ILE A 894 -6.40 -20.44 -9.76
C ILE A 894 -7.10 -21.01 -10.99
N LEU A 895 -8.26 -21.65 -10.81
CA LEU A 895 -9.04 -22.23 -11.91
C LEU A 895 -9.55 -21.17 -12.89
N LYS A 896 -9.80 -19.95 -12.41
CA LYS A 896 -10.16 -18.80 -13.24
C LYS A 896 -8.98 -18.27 -14.07
N LEU A 897 -7.78 -18.23 -13.49
CA LEU A 897 -6.61 -17.61 -14.12
C LEU A 897 -5.81 -18.56 -15.03
N ILE A 898 -5.81 -19.87 -14.77
CA ILE A 898 -5.11 -20.85 -15.65
C ILE A 898 -5.54 -20.69 -17.13
N PRO A 899 -6.83 -20.66 -17.48
CA PRO A 899 -7.26 -20.52 -18.88
C PRO A 899 -6.93 -19.16 -19.52
N GLU A 900 -6.73 -18.12 -18.73
CA GLU A 900 -6.44 -16.77 -19.22
C GLU A 900 -4.96 -16.60 -19.63
N TYR A 901 -4.04 -17.28 -18.93
CA TYR A 901 -2.60 -17.10 -19.08
C TYR A 901 -1.87 -18.32 -19.67
N ALA A 902 -2.46 -19.52 -19.61
CA ALA A 902 -1.94 -20.72 -20.25
C ALA A 902 -2.76 -21.07 -21.51
N ILE A 903 -2.19 -20.81 -22.69
CA ILE A 903 -2.85 -20.95 -24.00
C ILE A 903 -2.20 -22.04 -24.85
N ASP A 904 -3.02 -22.74 -25.63
CA ASP A 904 -2.63 -23.88 -26.45
C ASP A 904 -2.02 -23.47 -27.80
N VAL A 905 -0.95 -24.15 -28.23
CA VAL A 905 -0.42 -24.17 -29.60
C VAL A 905 -0.17 -25.64 -29.97
N ASP A 906 -0.60 -26.05 -31.16
CA ASP A 906 -0.77 -27.44 -31.59
C ASP A 906 0.21 -28.49 -31.00
N ASN A 907 -0.39 -29.53 -30.41
CA ASN A 907 0.09 -30.85 -29.98
C ASN A 907 1.46 -31.07 -29.31
N ASP A 908 2.43 -30.14 -29.36
CA ASP A 908 3.73 -30.33 -28.71
C ASP A 908 4.26 -29.09 -27.95
N ASP A 909 3.66 -27.90 -28.06
CA ASP A 909 4.15 -26.70 -27.34
C ASP A 909 3.02 -25.93 -26.61
N PHE A 910 3.13 -25.90 -25.27
CA PHE A 910 2.30 -25.06 -24.40
C PHE A 910 2.76 -23.58 -24.52
N ALA A 911 1.89 -22.57 -24.45
CA ALA A 911 2.29 -21.16 -24.56
C ALA A 911 1.75 -20.27 -23.42
N TYR A 912 2.54 -19.29 -22.99
CA TYR A 912 2.15 -18.29 -21.98
C TYR A 912 1.68 -16.99 -22.64
N LYS A 913 0.55 -16.43 -22.19
CA LYS A 913 0.04 -15.12 -22.63
C LYS A 913 0.35 -14.03 -21.60
N LYS A 914 0.97 -12.93 -22.03
CA LYS A 914 1.25 -11.74 -21.21
C LYS A 914 0.04 -10.79 -21.22
N GLU A 915 -0.20 -10.09 -20.11
CA GLU A 915 -1.31 -9.14 -19.97
C GLU A 915 -1.33 -8.10 -21.09
N ASN A 916 -2.50 -7.93 -21.72
CA ASN A 916 -2.85 -6.89 -22.70
C ASN A 916 -2.02 -6.77 -23.99
N SER A 917 -1.25 -7.79 -24.40
CA SER A 917 -0.70 -7.87 -25.76
C SER A 917 -1.28 -9.04 -26.56
N ALA A 918 -1.51 -8.82 -27.85
CA ALA A 918 -1.79 -9.89 -28.82
C ALA A 918 -0.53 -10.69 -29.22
N GLU A 919 0.62 -10.40 -28.57
CA GLU A 919 1.93 -10.94 -28.94
C GLU A 919 2.23 -12.24 -28.21
N ARG A 920 2.61 -13.25 -29.00
CA ARG A 920 3.14 -14.54 -28.58
C ARG A 920 4.60 -14.36 -28.18
N ILE A 921 5.01 -14.87 -27.02
CA ILE A 921 6.44 -14.94 -26.68
C ILE A 921 7.01 -16.24 -27.26
N ASN A 922 7.75 -16.15 -28.37
CA ASN A 922 8.58 -17.26 -28.83
C ASN A 922 9.87 -17.27 -28.00
N MET A 923 10.04 -18.28 -27.14
CA MET A 923 11.15 -18.32 -26.18
C MET A 923 12.52 -18.56 -26.85
N ASP A 924 12.56 -19.05 -28.08
CA ASP A 924 13.81 -19.18 -28.86
C ASP A 924 14.43 -17.81 -29.20
N GLU A 925 13.63 -16.74 -29.34
CA GLU A 925 14.13 -15.39 -29.63
C GLU A 925 14.57 -14.63 -28.37
N VAL A 926 13.97 -14.94 -27.21
CA VAL A 926 14.31 -14.28 -25.93
C VAL A 926 15.66 -14.74 -25.38
N TYR A 927 16.07 -15.99 -25.65
CA TYR A 927 17.40 -16.49 -25.26
C TYR A 927 18.50 -16.27 -26.30
N ALA A 928 18.15 -15.98 -27.55
CA ALA A 928 19.12 -15.49 -28.54
C ALA A 928 19.71 -14.11 -28.14
N SER A 929 18.99 -13.33 -27.35
CA SER A 929 19.46 -12.04 -26.81
C SER A 929 20.06 -12.11 -25.40
N SER A 930 19.98 -13.26 -24.72
CA SER A 930 20.43 -13.43 -23.32
C SER A 930 21.32 -14.67 -23.09
N SER A 931 22.10 -15.07 -24.10
CA SER A 931 23.28 -15.90 -23.86
C SER A 931 24.45 -15.02 -23.36
N PRO A 932 25.17 -15.40 -22.29
CA PRO A 932 26.46 -14.78 -22.00
C PRO A 932 27.37 -15.02 -23.20
N LYS A 933 27.90 -13.96 -23.81
CA LYS A 933 29.09 -14.14 -24.65
C LYS A 933 30.18 -14.71 -23.74
N GLU A 934 30.48 -16.00 -23.89
CA GLU A 934 31.71 -16.56 -23.36
C GLU A 934 32.88 -15.65 -23.79
N PRO A 935 33.84 -15.36 -22.89
CA PRO A 935 35.00 -14.60 -23.28
C PRO A 935 35.70 -15.38 -24.40
N LYS A 936 35.79 -14.75 -25.58
CA LYS A 936 36.67 -15.22 -26.64
C LYS A 936 38.04 -15.48 -26.01
N PRO A 937 38.63 -16.69 -26.16
CA PRO A 937 39.97 -16.92 -25.66
C PRO A 937 40.90 -15.92 -26.35
N SER A 938 41.59 -15.10 -25.56
CA SER A 938 42.69 -14.31 -26.06
C SER A 938 43.69 -15.24 -26.73
N MET A 939 44.31 -14.78 -27.82
CA MET A 939 45.19 -15.55 -28.69
C MET A 939 46.49 -15.98 -27.97
N LEU A 940 46.42 -16.92 -27.03
CA LEU A 940 47.55 -17.61 -26.41
C LEU A 940 47.18 -19.03 -25.88
N SER A 941 46.27 -19.74 -26.55
CA SER A 941 46.10 -21.21 -26.35
C SER A 941 45.70 -22.00 -27.61
N ARG A 942 45.88 -21.45 -28.81
CA ARG A 942 45.84 -22.23 -30.07
C ARG A 942 47.19 -22.16 -30.75
N LEU A 943 48.04 -23.14 -30.46
CA LEU A 943 48.81 -23.93 -31.43
C LEU A 943 49.74 -24.89 -30.66
N SER A 944 49.19 -26.01 -30.19
CA SER A 944 49.99 -27.21 -29.91
C SER A 944 49.16 -28.48 -30.13
N SER A 945 48.97 -28.87 -31.38
CA SER A 945 49.13 -30.28 -31.78
C SER A 945 49.28 -30.36 -33.31
N LYS A 946 50.29 -31.14 -33.73
CA LYS A 946 50.92 -31.29 -35.06
C LYS A 946 52.13 -30.37 -35.19
N PHE A 947 53.36 -30.82 -34.89
CA PHE A 947 54.00 -31.97 -35.54
C PHE A 947 54.98 -32.75 -34.65
N ILE A 948 55.14 -34.01 -35.05
CA ILE A 948 56.21 -34.95 -34.68
C ILE A 948 57.61 -34.38 -35.03
N LYS A 949 58.59 -34.67 -34.16
CA LYS A 949 60.07 -34.79 -34.32
C LYS A 949 61.01 -33.56 -34.31
N LEU A 950 62.05 -33.75 -33.46
CA LEU A 950 63.49 -33.39 -33.57
C LEU A 950 64.04 -32.04 -33.02
N VAL A 951 64.68 -32.12 -31.84
CA VAL A 951 66.09 -31.77 -31.49
C VAL A 951 66.57 -30.29 -31.60
N PRO A 952 67.50 -29.83 -30.71
CA PRO A 952 67.52 -28.47 -30.15
C PRO A 952 68.68 -27.58 -30.64
N LYS A 953 68.66 -26.28 -30.31
CA LYS A 953 69.78 -25.53 -29.67
C LYS A 953 69.63 -23.98 -29.73
N LYS A 954 70.04 -23.38 -28.60
CA LYS A 954 70.92 -22.20 -28.41
C LYS A 954 70.47 -20.77 -28.82
N ARG A 955 70.53 -19.92 -27.77
CA ARG A 955 71.33 -18.68 -27.59
C ARG A 955 70.99 -17.40 -28.37
N GLN A 956 71.13 -16.31 -27.58
CA GLN A 956 71.75 -15.01 -27.90
C GLN A 956 70.88 -14.02 -28.69
N THR A 957 70.36 -12.98 -28.03
CA THR A 957 70.97 -11.67 -27.70
C THR A 957 71.07 -10.68 -28.87
N ILE A 958 70.73 -9.43 -28.53
CA ILE A 958 71.37 -8.17 -28.97
C ILE A 958 70.82 -7.49 -30.24
N ASN A 959 70.21 -6.33 -29.95
CA ASN A 959 70.41 -5.00 -30.54
C ASN A 959 70.03 -4.67 -32.00
N ALA A 960 69.21 -3.62 -32.03
CA ALA A 960 69.54 -2.29 -32.51
C ALA A 960 69.23 -1.92 -33.97
N LYS A 961 68.55 -0.76 -34.04
CA LYS A 961 68.78 0.34 -35.00
C LYS A 961 68.33 0.01 -36.43
N ASN A 962 67.67 0.89 -37.19
CA ASN A 962 67.56 2.34 -37.10
C ASN A 962 66.65 2.81 -38.27
N VAL A 963 66.05 4.01 -38.13
CA VAL A 963 66.01 5.10 -39.16
C VAL A 963 65.03 4.91 -40.35
N VAL A 964 64.18 5.87 -40.76
CA VAL A 964 64.04 7.30 -40.42
C VAL A 964 62.70 7.90 -40.88
N ALA A 965 62.15 8.75 -40.02
CA ALA A 965 61.56 10.10 -40.24
C ALA A 965 60.32 10.30 -41.13
N ARG A 966 59.53 11.38 -40.99
CA ARG A 966 59.69 12.69 -40.30
C ARG A 966 58.32 13.37 -40.27
N LEU A 967 58.00 14.14 -39.22
CA LEU A 967 57.27 15.41 -39.33
C LEU A 967 57.61 16.26 -38.09
N VAL A 968 57.93 17.52 -38.33
CA VAL A 968 58.50 18.49 -37.39
C VAL A 968 57.52 19.64 -37.23
N SER A 969 57.22 20.03 -35.99
CA SER A 969 57.02 21.42 -35.60
C SER A 969 57.62 21.66 -34.20
N ASN A 970 58.72 22.42 -34.19
CA ASN A 970 59.45 23.01 -33.05
C ASN A 970 58.86 24.42 -32.80
N ARG A 971 59.06 25.19 -31.72
CA ARG A 971 59.82 25.19 -30.43
C ARG A 971 59.27 26.44 -29.70
N ARG A 972 58.86 26.40 -28.43
CA ARG A 972 59.62 26.71 -27.18
C ARG A 972 60.43 28.02 -27.13
N THR A 973 60.12 28.83 -26.11
CA THR A 973 61.10 29.50 -25.22
C THR A 973 60.59 29.57 -23.77
N LYS A 974 61.53 29.72 -22.84
CA LYS A 974 61.47 29.71 -21.37
C LYS A 974 61.95 31.09 -20.86
N ASN A 975 61.60 31.40 -19.60
CA ASN A 975 62.24 32.35 -18.64
C ASN A 975 61.71 33.79 -18.47
N GLU A 976 61.79 34.21 -17.18
CA GLU A 976 61.66 35.55 -16.54
C GLU A 976 60.24 35.97 -16.11
N LYS A 977 59.93 36.46 -14.89
CA LYS A 977 60.71 37.06 -13.78
C LYS A 977 59.92 37.02 -12.44
N LYS A 978 60.66 37.21 -11.34
CA LYS A 978 60.23 37.27 -9.91
C LYS A 978 59.49 38.57 -9.54
N ARG A 979 58.58 38.46 -8.53
CA ARG A 979 58.01 39.36 -7.46
C ARG A 979 58.52 40.83 -7.35
N PRO A 980 57.82 41.85 -6.73
CA PRO A 980 56.94 41.77 -5.53
C PRO A 980 55.73 42.79 -5.39
N ILE A 981 54.99 42.64 -4.27
CA ILE A 981 53.96 43.45 -3.50
C ILE A 981 54.10 45.01 -3.63
N PRO A 982 53.03 45.90 -3.62
CA PRO A 982 52.12 46.19 -2.47
C PRO A 982 50.65 46.68 -2.71
N ARG A 983 49.90 46.70 -1.59
CA ARG A 983 48.55 47.27 -1.28
C ARG A 983 48.39 48.78 -1.65
N PRO A 984 47.30 49.49 -1.28
CA PRO A 984 45.84 49.35 -1.47
C PRO A 984 45.21 50.62 -2.13
N ARG A 985 43.92 50.62 -2.53
CA ARG A 985 42.93 51.71 -2.25
C ARG A 985 41.57 51.56 -2.98
N VAL A 986 40.55 51.43 -2.14
CA VAL A 986 39.17 51.95 -2.17
C VAL A 986 38.78 52.92 -3.31
N ARG A 987 37.64 52.64 -3.98
CA ARG A 987 36.58 53.63 -4.29
C ARG A 987 35.21 52.98 -4.61
N THR A 988 34.42 52.86 -3.55
CA THR A 988 33.00 53.20 -3.35
C THR A 988 31.99 53.46 -4.50
N LYS A 989 30.74 53.02 -4.21
CA LYS A 989 29.38 53.46 -4.64
C LYS A 989 28.83 52.80 -5.92
N LYS A 990 27.59 52.26 -5.97
CA LYS A 990 26.35 52.51 -5.22
C LYS A 990 25.54 51.21 -4.98
N LYS A 991 25.12 50.95 -3.74
CA LYS A 991 23.92 50.14 -3.43
C LYS A 991 22.72 51.08 -3.52
N LYS A 992 21.70 50.73 -4.30
CA LYS A 992 20.32 51.19 -4.08
C LYS A 992 19.66 50.17 -3.17
N THR A 993 19.45 50.55 -1.92
CA THR A 993 18.47 49.94 -1.02
C THR A 993 17.10 50.43 -1.45
N PHE A 994 16.18 49.51 -1.77
CA PHE A 994 14.75 49.78 -1.68
C PHE A 994 14.22 49.17 -0.39
N VAL A 995 13.41 49.98 0.28
CA VAL A 995 12.90 49.84 1.64
C VAL A 995 11.74 48.85 1.63
N MET A 996 11.80 47.80 2.45
CA MET A 996 10.60 47.06 2.87
C MET A 996 9.91 47.89 3.95
N GLY A 997 8.70 48.37 3.64
CA GLY A 997 7.76 48.87 4.64
C GLY A 997 6.95 47.70 5.23
N PRO A 998 6.59 47.73 6.52
CA PRO A 998 5.72 46.73 7.11
C PRO A 998 4.25 47.10 6.83
N VAL A 999 3.45 46.13 6.41
CA VAL A 999 1.99 46.25 6.47
C VAL A 999 1.45 45.11 7.33
N ILE A 1000 0.76 45.54 8.38
CA ILE A 1000 -0.02 44.79 9.35
C ILE A 1000 -1.45 44.61 8.81
N GLY A 1001 -2.07 43.46 9.09
CA GLY A 1001 -3.53 43.25 9.09
C GLY A 1001 -4.07 42.52 7.85
N THR A 1002 -5.07 41.64 7.92
CA THR A 1002 -5.94 41.20 9.02
C THR A 1002 -6.63 39.89 8.61
N ALA A 1003 -7.07 39.14 9.62
CA ALA A 1003 -7.95 37.97 9.51
C ALA A 1003 -9.31 38.26 8.86
N PHE A 1004 -9.94 37.17 8.37
CA PHE A 1004 -11.35 36.98 8.04
C PHE A 1004 -12.06 38.03 7.14
N GLY A 1005 -12.56 37.53 6.02
CA GLY A 1005 -13.58 38.15 5.16
C GLY A 1005 -14.04 37.14 4.15
#